data_AF-A0A3N5TV18-F1
#
_entry.id   AF-A0A3N5TV18-F1
#
_cell.length_a   1.000
_cell.length_b   1.000
_cell.length_c   1.000
_cell.angle_alpha   90.00
_cell.angle_beta   90.00
_cell.angle_gamma   90.00
#
_symmetry.space_group_name_H-M   'P 1'
#
loop_
_entity.id
_entity.type
_entity.pdbx_description
1 polymer ?
#
loop_
_entity_poly.entity_id
_entity_poly.type
_entity_poly.pdbx_seq_one_letter_code
_entity_poly.pdbx_strand_id
1 'polypeptide(L)'
;SAGVGAASDTGVMVKTTRAYIQDGATVNAKNDILLSSLSKDVHISTAIGFAAGGSAGVAGTVAVSVVANTTESFTGTGVTLNSQNNITLFAADYATMVLTAGSGAGAGAAGVAAAFAVAVFASQTKAYIGNSNTVNARGVIDIFADTTENVITTVAGGSGGGSAGVAGSLGIKVLSTTTQAYIGGLSLINQDIAYDTATQSINLHANDRVITVGLAGAATGGGAAGVGASGDVTVVRNQTSTYIGDGAWVDAQKDISLAALSDKYVNAAVLVGSGAGAAGIAGSISIIAVGSLFDGEASSGVGNAPAAVDGEISGSSVGNMLGNSSAALQAKATIDGERAGLGISDDFANASTVALNNTQAFIGFNARVNAGEDLTITASDKTVAITGVIAGTGGGAAGVAGVLDVVLIHESAEAFIAAGARTNAGVNTLVSASTSDNIFTAGITGSGAGAAAVNGVAKINVVKSDTIAYIADNAWVNQNVAYQTINQSVSVLADSETYIVTVAGSGGGAGAAAVGGAANVGVLTKNTKAYIGKNALVSARKDIVVSAESTELLVAVTISIYGAGAAAVSGDMATFTFANFTQAYIDTGAVVDSYGNVKVSALDDSLLISIVAVGNGAGAAAVGGALSVNTVVSQTRAYIADGATVNAHGNTVGISAYTGILATPSTLPAGGWDDGRFIDLDGDGVSDVQPVDKSIDLNLDGVDDGDVDGNINFTPYSEGNTSHPGTFTQNINVANEGMGANNTDIVQGLSVTAISNQKIITTTIAIAGAGAAGVTGASTVNVLAAVTEAYIGNNASVNANNSSDSSEQTVRVRAASNALVVMTEGTVGIAGAAGVSGSVNIGIISNITKAYAGGTINARKDIEILARSEEDLHIITANVSGGIAGVGAAAGVGVVSTETLAYILAGAHLNAGRDITVYAYNNAFVNIDTASGAAGGVGVTGAVTVGVITSTTKAYVQNGASLASAAWLYAVRNIKIFAESAEEMIGVAVGAAGGGSAGVAGAVIVKVFSTLTQAFLGAYTLVNQTNSGTVAENQ
;
A
#
# COMPACT_ATOMS: atom_id res chain seq x y z
N SER A 1 3.12 -11.34 -54.78
CA SER A 1 1.74 -11.72 -54.43
C SER A 1 1.52 -11.40 -52.97
N ALA A 2 0.36 -10.88 -52.59
CA ALA A 2 0.05 -10.54 -51.20
C ALA A 2 -0.85 -11.62 -50.58
N GLY A 3 -0.53 -12.05 -49.36
CA GLY A 3 -1.37 -12.91 -48.54
C GLY A 3 -2.09 -12.08 -47.49
N VAL A 4 -3.38 -12.33 -47.30
CA VAL A 4 -4.17 -11.68 -46.25
C VAL A 4 -4.86 -12.76 -45.44
N GLY A 5 -4.72 -12.69 -44.11
CA GLY A 5 -5.36 -13.58 -43.16
C GLY A 5 -6.13 -12.77 -42.13
N ALA A 6 -7.38 -13.10 -41.89
CA ALA A 6 -8.17 -12.46 -40.85
C ALA A 6 -8.96 -13.53 -40.10
N ALA A 7 -8.98 -13.43 -38.77
CA ALA A 7 -9.83 -14.23 -37.91
C ALA A 7 -10.54 -13.32 -36.93
N SER A 8 -11.81 -13.60 -36.66
CA SER A 8 -12.58 -12.92 -35.63
C SER A 8 -13.42 -13.95 -34.91
N ASP A 9 -13.43 -13.88 -33.59
CA ASP A 9 -14.35 -14.62 -32.75
C ASP A 9 -15.01 -13.63 -31.78
N THR A 10 -16.32 -13.73 -31.63
CA THR A 10 -17.09 -12.81 -30.79
C THR A 10 -18.19 -13.60 -30.10
N GLY A 11 -18.11 -13.67 -28.77
CA GLY A 11 -19.14 -14.28 -27.94
C GLY A 11 -19.74 -13.28 -26.98
N VAL A 12 -21.07 -13.29 -26.89
CA VAL A 12 -21.82 -12.51 -25.90
C VAL A 12 -22.72 -13.49 -25.17
N MET A 13 -22.54 -13.57 -23.86
CA MET A 13 -23.33 -14.41 -22.98
C MET A 13 -24.03 -13.53 -21.95
N VAL A 14 -25.36 -13.53 -22.00
CA VAL A 14 -26.18 -12.80 -21.04
C VAL A 14 -27.10 -13.81 -20.38
N LYS A 15 -26.98 -13.99 -19.07
CA LYS A 15 -27.83 -14.89 -18.30
C LYS A 15 -28.55 -14.15 -17.19
N THR A 16 -29.82 -14.53 -17.00
CA THR A 16 -30.60 -14.10 -15.84
C THR A 16 -31.13 -15.33 -15.13
N THR A 17 -30.66 -15.57 -13.91
CA THR A 17 -31.05 -16.71 -13.07
C THR A 17 -31.69 -16.16 -11.81
N ARG A 18 -32.99 -16.42 -11.61
CA ARG A 18 -33.73 -15.88 -10.47
C ARG A 18 -34.49 -16.96 -9.71
N ALA A 19 -34.39 -16.94 -8.39
CA ALA A 19 -35.28 -17.64 -7.48
C ALA A 19 -35.95 -16.59 -6.58
N TYR A 20 -37.28 -16.53 -6.56
CA TYR A 20 -37.94 -15.48 -5.78
C TYR A 20 -39.31 -15.87 -5.23
N ILE A 21 -39.68 -15.22 -4.12
CA ILE A 21 -41.03 -15.18 -3.57
C ILE A 21 -41.59 -13.77 -3.79
N GLN A 22 -42.73 -13.65 -4.48
CA GLN A 22 -43.33 -12.34 -4.80
C GLN A 22 -43.96 -11.64 -3.60
N ASP A 23 -44.21 -10.35 -3.76
CA ASP A 23 -44.82 -9.46 -2.77
C ASP A 23 -46.07 -10.04 -2.11
N GLY A 24 -46.18 -9.87 -0.79
CA GLY A 24 -47.36 -10.28 -0.01
C GLY A 24 -47.55 -11.79 0.14
N ALA A 25 -46.66 -12.64 -0.36
CA ALA A 25 -46.78 -14.08 -0.23
C ALA A 25 -46.61 -14.55 1.23
N THR A 26 -47.27 -15.66 1.59
CA THR A 26 -47.11 -16.33 2.88
C THR A 26 -46.66 -17.76 2.67
N VAL A 27 -45.53 -18.16 3.28
CA VAL A 27 -44.95 -19.51 3.17
C VAL A 27 -44.75 -20.09 4.57
N ASN A 28 -45.34 -21.26 4.82
CA ASN A 28 -45.17 -22.01 6.07
C ASN A 28 -44.57 -23.38 5.76
N ALA A 29 -43.37 -23.68 6.27
CA ALA A 29 -42.66 -24.93 6.04
C ALA A 29 -42.42 -25.70 7.35
N LYS A 30 -42.65 -27.03 7.33
CA LYS A 30 -42.33 -27.93 8.46
C LYS A 30 -40.85 -28.30 8.59
N ASN A 31 -40.05 -27.97 7.58
CA ASN A 31 -38.60 -28.09 7.58
C ASN A 31 -38.04 -26.79 6.99
N ASP A 32 -37.16 -26.84 6.00
CA ASP A 32 -36.49 -25.66 5.45
C ASP A 32 -37.32 -24.86 4.42
N ILE A 33 -37.01 -23.58 4.27
CA ILE A 33 -37.33 -22.77 3.08
C ILE A 33 -36.02 -22.47 2.37
N LEU A 34 -35.86 -22.94 1.13
CA LEU A 34 -34.65 -22.75 0.34
C LEU A 34 -35.00 -22.04 -0.98
N LEU A 35 -34.39 -20.88 -1.22
CA LEU A 35 -34.32 -20.24 -2.53
C LEU A 35 -32.87 -20.30 -3.00
N SER A 36 -32.64 -20.90 -4.16
CA SER A 36 -31.30 -21.02 -4.73
C SER A 36 -31.31 -20.62 -6.20
N SER A 37 -30.44 -19.68 -6.55
CA SER A 37 -30.11 -19.31 -7.92
C SER A 37 -28.62 -19.54 -8.14
N LEU A 38 -28.27 -20.38 -9.13
CA LEU A 38 -26.89 -20.73 -9.46
C LEU A 38 -26.68 -20.53 -10.96
N SER A 39 -25.78 -19.63 -11.33
CA SER A 39 -25.28 -19.49 -12.70
C SER A 39 -23.87 -20.06 -12.80
N LYS A 40 -23.62 -20.77 -13.90
CA LYS A 40 -22.31 -21.33 -14.23
C LYS A 40 -22.02 -21.08 -15.70
N ASP A 41 -20.89 -20.45 -15.97
CA ASP A 41 -20.46 -20.06 -17.29
C ASP A 41 -19.02 -20.48 -17.56
N VAL A 42 -18.82 -21.09 -18.72
CA VAL A 42 -17.50 -21.36 -19.27
C VAL A 42 -17.55 -20.89 -20.70
N HIS A 43 -16.75 -19.88 -21.02
CA HIS A 43 -16.65 -19.34 -22.36
C HIS A 43 -15.21 -19.40 -22.84
N ILE A 44 -15.00 -20.10 -23.95
CA ILE A 44 -13.68 -20.26 -24.57
C ILE A 44 -13.81 -19.66 -25.97
N SER A 45 -13.06 -18.58 -26.21
CA SER A 45 -13.00 -17.90 -27.50
C SER A 45 -11.58 -18.00 -28.05
N THR A 46 -11.44 -18.49 -29.28
CA THR A 46 -10.13 -18.67 -29.91
C THR A 46 -10.18 -18.24 -31.36
N ALA A 47 -9.43 -17.19 -31.69
CA ALA A 47 -9.25 -16.72 -33.05
C ALA A 47 -7.77 -16.79 -33.42
N ILE A 48 -7.45 -17.33 -34.60
CA ILE A 48 -6.07 -17.37 -35.10
C ILE A 48 -6.04 -17.02 -36.57
N GLY A 49 -5.35 -15.94 -36.92
CA GLY A 49 -5.17 -15.46 -38.29
C GLY A 49 -3.75 -15.68 -38.79
N PHE A 50 -3.60 -16.39 -39.92
CA PHE A 50 -2.31 -16.55 -40.58
C PHE A 50 -2.34 -16.00 -42.01
N ALA A 51 -1.25 -15.35 -42.41
CA ALA A 51 -1.07 -14.84 -43.77
C ALA A 51 0.32 -15.20 -44.31
N ALA A 52 0.38 -15.73 -45.53
CA ALA A 52 1.62 -15.97 -46.26
C ALA A 52 1.54 -15.36 -47.66
N GLY A 53 2.52 -14.55 -48.05
CA GLY A 53 2.56 -13.92 -49.37
C GLY A 53 3.95 -13.78 -49.96
N GLY A 54 4.05 -13.80 -51.29
CA GLY A 54 5.35 -13.67 -51.98
C GLY A 54 6.02 -12.30 -51.79
N SER A 55 5.23 -11.21 -51.70
CA SER A 55 5.73 -9.85 -51.46
C SER A 55 5.31 -9.31 -50.11
N ALA A 56 4.02 -9.45 -49.74
CA ALA A 56 3.50 -8.95 -48.47
C ALA A 56 2.55 -9.96 -47.81
N GLY A 57 2.53 -10.01 -46.49
CA GLY A 57 1.65 -10.84 -45.68
C GLY A 57 1.02 -9.96 -44.61
N VAL A 58 -0.31 -9.90 -44.53
CA VAL A 58 -1.02 -9.12 -43.51
C VAL A 58 -1.99 -10.03 -42.77
N ALA A 59 -1.81 -10.18 -41.45
CA ALA A 59 -2.65 -10.97 -40.58
C ALA A 59 -3.31 -10.10 -39.50
N GLY A 60 -4.62 -10.25 -39.30
CA GLY A 60 -5.36 -9.56 -38.24
C GLY A 60 -6.20 -10.56 -37.44
N THR A 61 -6.28 -10.40 -36.13
CA THR A 61 -7.08 -11.28 -35.28
C THR A 61 -7.74 -10.51 -34.15
N VAL A 62 -9.03 -10.77 -33.93
CA VAL A 62 -9.81 -10.17 -32.86
C VAL A 62 -10.60 -11.27 -32.13
N ALA A 63 -10.45 -11.37 -30.82
CA ALA A 63 -11.29 -12.21 -29.96
C ALA A 63 -12.01 -11.33 -28.95
N VAL A 64 -13.33 -11.25 -29.00
CA VAL A 64 -14.12 -10.46 -28.04
C VAL A 64 -15.06 -11.39 -27.29
N SER A 65 -15.12 -11.26 -25.99
CA SER A 65 -15.98 -12.06 -25.13
C SER A 65 -16.60 -11.19 -24.06
N VAL A 66 -17.93 -11.17 -24.01
CA VAL A 66 -18.70 -10.43 -23.03
C VAL A 66 -19.55 -11.42 -22.23
N VAL A 67 -19.40 -11.43 -20.91
CA VAL A 67 -20.29 -12.15 -20.00
C VAL A 67 -20.99 -11.13 -19.11
N ALA A 68 -22.32 -11.13 -19.16
CA ALA A 68 -23.15 -10.25 -18.35
C ALA A 68 -24.23 -11.07 -17.63
N ASN A 69 -24.00 -11.38 -16.36
CA ASN A 69 -24.87 -12.26 -15.59
C ASN A 69 -25.65 -11.49 -14.53
N THR A 70 -26.89 -11.94 -14.30
CA THR A 70 -27.72 -11.47 -13.20
C THR A 70 -28.25 -12.69 -12.46
N THR A 71 -27.74 -12.92 -11.25
CA THR A 71 -28.12 -14.05 -10.40
C THR A 71 -28.74 -13.52 -9.12
N GLU A 72 -30.04 -13.75 -8.91
CA GLU A 72 -30.76 -13.17 -7.77
C GLU A 72 -31.60 -14.22 -7.03
N SER A 73 -31.45 -14.27 -5.70
CA SER A 73 -32.27 -15.08 -4.79
C SER A 73 -32.94 -14.15 -3.77
N PHE A 74 -34.25 -13.94 -3.87
CA PHE A 74 -34.87 -12.87 -3.09
C PHE A 74 -36.32 -13.07 -2.67
N THR A 75 -36.74 -12.27 -1.70
CA THR A 75 -38.16 -12.07 -1.37
C THR A 75 -38.59 -10.65 -1.77
N GLY A 76 -39.83 -10.53 -2.24
CA GLY A 76 -40.49 -9.25 -2.47
C GLY A 76 -40.77 -8.49 -1.18
N THR A 77 -41.69 -7.53 -1.24
CA THR A 77 -42.11 -6.70 -0.10
C THR A 77 -43.33 -7.30 0.61
N GLY A 78 -43.38 -7.21 1.95
CA GLY A 78 -44.52 -7.67 2.73
C GLY A 78 -44.71 -9.20 2.76
N VAL A 79 -43.66 -9.96 2.50
CA VAL A 79 -43.65 -11.44 2.52
C VAL A 79 -43.62 -11.95 3.95
N THR A 80 -44.37 -13.02 4.22
CA THR A 80 -44.30 -13.78 5.48
C THR A 80 -43.66 -15.16 5.26
N LEU A 81 -42.53 -15.43 5.90
CA LEU A 81 -41.85 -16.73 5.86
C LEU A 81 -41.79 -17.35 7.25
N ASN A 82 -42.26 -18.58 7.40
CA ASN A 82 -42.21 -19.31 8.67
C ASN A 82 -41.65 -20.72 8.44
N SER A 83 -40.48 -21.02 9.01
CA SER A 83 -39.81 -22.33 8.89
C SER A 83 -39.60 -22.97 10.26
N GLN A 84 -39.92 -24.26 10.38
CA GLN A 84 -39.61 -25.04 11.58
C GLN A 84 -38.14 -25.50 11.65
N ASN A 85 -37.32 -25.20 10.64
CA ASN A 85 -35.88 -25.42 10.63
C ASN A 85 -35.17 -24.17 10.05
N ASN A 86 -34.46 -24.26 8.92
CA ASN A 86 -33.66 -23.17 8.38
C ASN A 86 -34.36 -22.39 7.24
N ILE A 87 -33.96 -21.14 7.04
CA ILE A 87 -34.29 -20.36 5.85
C ILE A 87 -33.00 -20.00 5.14
N THR A 88 -32.88 -20.37 3.88
CA THR A 88 -31.67 -20.12 3.09
C THR A 88 -31.99 -19.42 1.78
N LEU A 89 -31.37 -18.26 1.55
CA LEU A 89 -31.39 -17.54 0.29
C LEU A 89 -29.98 -17.52 -0.27
N PHE A 90 -29.75 -18.29 -1.32
CA PHE A 90 -28.44 -18.46 -1.93
C PHE A 90 -28.43 -17.97 -3.39
N ALA A 91 -27.54 -17.03 -3.70
CA ALA A 91 -27.23 -16.63 -5.08
C ALA A 91 -25.75 -16.85 -5.36
N ALA A 92 -25.41 -17.60 -6.42
CA ALA A 92 -24.02 -17.76 -6.84
C ALA A 92 -23.82 -17.66 -8.34
N ASP A 93 -22.81 -16.90 -8.75
CA ASP A 93 -22.33 -16.81 -10.12
C ASP A 93 -20.87 -17.27 -10.21
N TYR A 94 -20.63 -18.30 -11.02
CA TYR A 94 -19.29 -18.79 -11.31
C TYR A 94 -19.04 -18.71 -12.80
N ALA A 95 -18.09 -17.88 -13.20
CA ALA A 95 -17.83 -17.64 -14.60
C ALA A 95 -16.34 -17.74 -14.90
N THR A 96 -16.00 -18.56 -15.90
CA THR A 96 -14.64 -18.72 -16.39
C THR A 96 -14.59 -18.37 -17.87
N MET A 97 -13.64 -17.53 -18.22
CA MET A 97 -13.44 -17.01 -19.56
C MET A 97 -12.00 -17.24 -19.99
N VAL A 98 -11.80 -17.88 -21.14
CA VAL A 98 -10.49 -18.08 -21.75
C VAL A 98 -10.53 -17.51 -23.16
N LEU A 99 -9.74 -16.45 -23.40
CA LEU A 99 -9.58 -15.85 -24.72
C LEU A 99 -8.20 -16.16 -25.25
N THR A 100 -8.12 -16.58 -26.50
CA THR A 100 -6.87 -16.69 -27.23
C THR A 100 -6.99 -15.98 -28.57
N ALA A 101 -6.14 -14.99 -28.81
CA ALA A 101 -6.03 -14.31 -30.09
C ALA A 101 -4.59 -14.40 -30.60
N GLY A 102 -4.40 -15.09 -31.73
CA GLY A 102 -3.09 -15.27 -32.35
C GLY A 102 -3.06 -14.71 -33.76
N SER A 103 -2.04 -13.93 -34.11
CA SER A 103 -1.83 -13.49 -35.49
C SER A 103 -0.42 -13.82 -35.96
N GLY A 104 -0.28 -14.28 -37.20
CA GLY A 104 0.99 -14.65 -37.81
C GLY A 104 1.08 -14.23 -39.26
N ALA A 105 2.07 -13.43 -39.64
CA ALA A 105 2.26 -13.00 -41.03
C ALA A 105 3.68 -13.24 -41.54
N GLY A 106 3.81 -13.96 -42.66
CA GLY A 106 5.09 -14.25 -43.32
C GLY A 106 5.12 -13.77 -44.76
N ALA A 107 6.17 -13.03 -45.18
CA ALA A 107 6.34 -12.67 -46.59
C ALA A 107 7.77 -12.39 -47.03
N GLY A 108 7.97 -12.41 -48.35
CA GLY A 108 9.27 -12.14 -48.97
C GLY A 108 9.80 -10.72 -48.75
N ALA A 109 8.94 -9.70 -48.63
CA ALA A 109 9.35 -8.32 -48.29
C ALA A 109 8.79 -7.85 -46.94
N ALA A 110 7.46 -7.83 -46.76
CA ALA A 110 6.85 -7.25 -45.55
C ALA A 110 5.80 -8.17 -44.89
N GLY A 111 5.98 -8.47 -43.61
CA GLY A 111 4.99 -9.16 -42.77
C GLY A 111 4.41 -8.22 -41.73
N VAL A 112 3.08 -8.11 -41.64
CA VAL A 112 2.37 -7.32 -40.62
C VAL A 112 1.34 -8.19 -39.92
N ALA A 113 1.39 -8.28 -38.59
CA ALA A 113 0.45 -9.05 -37.78
C ALA A 113 -0.08 -8.24 -36.60
N ALA A 114 -1.38 -8.31 -36.32
CA ALA A 114 -1.95 -7.73 -35.11
C ALA A 114 -3.01 -8.64 -34.50
N ALA A 115 -2.94 -8.83 -33.18
CA ALA A 115 -3.89 -9.62 -32.41
C ALA A 115 -4.50 -8.79 -31.27
N PHE A 116 -5.81 -8.90 -31.08
CA PHE A 116 -6.54 -8.20 -30.03
C PHE A 116 -7.43 -9.20 -29.29
N ALA A 117 -7.44 -9.16 -27.96
CA ALA A 117 -8.41 -9.87 -27.14
C ALA A 117 -9.08 -8.91 -26.14
N VAL A 118 -10.40 -8.92 -26.08
CA VAL A 118 -11.19 -8.11 -25.16
C VAL A 118 -12.13 -8.99 -24.37
N ALA A 119 -11.92 -9.08 -23.06
CA ALA A 119 -12.76 -9.77 -22.11
C ALA A 119 -13.52 -8.74 -21.27
N VAL A 120 -14.86 -8.80 -21.29
CA VAL A 120 -15.71 -7.95 -20.47
C VAL A 120 -16.57 -8.82 -19.57
N PHE A 121 -16.52 -8.55 -18.27
CA PHE A 121 -17.38 -9.14 -17.25
C PHE A 121 -18.23 -8.05 -16.61
N ALA A 122 -19.54 -8.27 -16.59
CA ALA A 122 -20.51 -7.40 -15.95
C ALA A 122 -21.53 -8.24 -15.18
N SER A 123 -21.18 -8.66 -13.96
CA SER A 123 -22.00 -9.59 -13.17
C SER A 123 -22.67 -8.93 -11.97
N GLN A 124 -23.91 -9.32 -11.70
CA GLN A 124 -24.67 -8.93 -10.50
C GLN A 124 -25.18 -10.17 -9.78
N THR A 125 -24.76 -10.37 -8.54
CA THR A 125 -25.20 -11.47 -7.68
C THR A 125 -25.81 -10.89 -6.40
N LYS A 126 -27.10 -11.15 -6.17
CA LYS A 126 -27.83 -10.59 -5.01
C LYS A 126 -28.64 -11.66 -4.29
N ALA A 127 -28.42 -11.82 -2.99
CA ALA A 127 -29.26 -12.63 -2.11
C ALA A 127 -29.89 -11.72 -1.05
N TYR A 128 -31.22 -11.65 -0.97
CA TYR A 128 -31.81 -10.72 0.00
C TYR A 128 -33.23 -11.02 0.47
N ILE A 129 -33.50 -10.63 1.71
CA ILE A 129 -34.86 -10.46 2.21
C ILE A 129 -35.31 -9.04 1.85
N GLY A 130 -36.44 -8.88 1.16
CA GLY A 130 -37.01 -7.58 0.79
C GLY A 130 -37.49 -6.76 2.00
N ASN A 131 -38.09 -5.60 1.72
CA ASN A 131 -38.54 -4.66 2.76
C ASN A 131 -39.84 -5.11 3.43
N SER A 132 -40.04 -4.70 4.69
CA SER A 132 -41.27 -4.90 5.45
C SER A 132 -41.73 -6.38 5.53
N ASN A 133 -40.77 -7.31 5.52
CA ASN A 133 -41.05 -8.75 5.57
C ASN A 133 -41.13 -9.25 7.00
N THR A 134 -41.93 -10.30 7.24
CA THR A 134 -41.97 -11.02 8.51
C THR A 134 -41.36 -12.40 8.30
N VAL A 135 -40.21 -12.68 8.89
CA VAL A 135 -39.46 -13.93 8.65
C VAL A 135 -39.10 -14.59 9.96
N ASN A 136 -39.53 -15.83 10.18
CA ASN A 136 -39.26 -16.59 11.39
C ASN A 136 -38.70 -17.97 11.04
N ALA A 137 -37.54 -18.33 11.61
CA ALA A 137 -36.92 -19.64 11.48
C ALA A 137 -36.58 -20.19 12.87
N ARG A 138 -36.75 -21.50 13.11
CA ARG A 138 -36.27 -22.12 14.37
C ARG A 138 -34.75 -22.31 14.39
N GLY A 139 -34.17 -22.58 13.22
CA GLY A 139 -32.74 -22.74 13.01
C GLY A 139 -32.11 -21.45 12.46
N VAL A 140 -31.25 -21.60 11.46
CA VAL A 140 -30.44 -20.52 10.89
C VAL A 140 -31.18 -19.83 9.75
N ILE A 141 -31.07 -18.50 9.68
CA ILE A 141 -31.38 -17.71 8.49
C ILE A 141 -30.06 -17.39 7.80
N ASP A 142 -29.85 -17.96 6.63
CA ASP A 142 -28.59 -17.85 5.88
C ASP A 142 -28.83 -17.16 4.54
N ILE A 143 -28.21 -16.01 4.32
CA ILE A 143 -28.36 -15.19 3.13
C ILE A 143 -26.96 -14.96 2.56
N PHE A 144 -26.64 -15.63 1.46
CA PHE A 144 -25.30 -15.52 0.90
C PHE A 144 -25.29 -15.34 -0.62
N ALA A 145 -24.42 -14.43 -1.04
CA ALA A 145 -24.17 -14.05 -2.42
C ALA A 145 -22.69 -14.30 -2.75
N ASP A 146 -22.42 -15.25 -3.62
CA ASP A 146 -21.06 -15.64 -4.02
C ASP A 146 -20.81 -15.36 -5.50
N THR A 147 -19.75 -14.62 -5.78
CA THR A 147 -19.35 -14.28 -7.14
C THR A 147 -17.90 -14.71 -7.36
N THR A 148 -17.63 -15.39 -8.46
CA THR A 148 -16.26 -15.74 -8.85
C THR A 148 -16.08 -15.64 -10.35
N GLU A 149 -15.16 -14.78 -10.76
CA GLU A 149 -14.74 -14.58 -12.14
C GLU A 149 -13.30 -15.02 -12.33
N ASN A 150 -13.08 -15.93 -13.29
CA ASN A 150 -11.76 -16.30 -13.75
C ASN A 150 -11.59 -15.86 -15.21
N VAL A 151 -10.63 -14.97 -15.49
CA VAL A 151 -10.38 -14.47 -16.84
C VAL A 151 -8.94 -14.75 -17.23
N ILE A 152 -8.75 -15.56 -18.28
CA ILE A 152 -7.44 -15.85 -18.85
C ILE A 152 -7.43 -15.31 -20.28
N THR A 153 -6.50 -14.40 -20.59
CA THR A 153 -6.33 -13.85 -21.93
C THR A 153 -4.92 -14.15 -22.43
N THR A 154 -4.81 -14.79 -23.59
CA THR A 154 -3.53 -15.02 -24.29
C THR A 154 -3.56 -14.35 -25.65
N VAL A 155 -2.70 -13.36 -25.88
CA VAL A 155 -2.65 -12.58 -27.12
C VAL A 155 -1.25 -12.60 -27.70
N ALA A 156 -1.10 -13.13 -28.91
CA ALA A 156 0.20 -13.28 -29.56
C ALA A 156 0.20 -12.70 -30.98
N GLY A 157 1.18 -11.83 -31.26
CA GLY A 157 1.45 -11.31 -32.60
C GLY A 157 2.80 -11.78 -33.12
N GLY A 158 2.85 -12.38 -34.30
CA GLY A 158 4.07 -12.86 -34.92
C GLY A 158 4.22 -12.33 -36.35
N SER A 159 5.35 -11.73 -36.70
CA SER A 159 5.61 -11.37 -38.11
C SER A 159 7.02 -11.70 -38.58
N GLY A 160 7.12 -12.10 -39.84
CA GLY A 160 8.35 -12.42 -40.54
C GLY A 160 8.36 -11.80 -41.93
N GLY A 161 9.33 -10.92 -42.21
CA GLY A 161 9.47 -10.27 -43.53
C GLY A 161 10.93 -10.19 -43.99
N GLY A 162 11.20 -10.46 -45.26
CA GLY A 162 12.56 -10.35 -45.80
C GLY A 162 13.13 -8.92 -45.77
N SER A 163 12.29 -7.89 -45.66
CA SER A 163 12.70 -6.50 -45.41
C SER A 163 12.13 -5.96 -44.10
N ALA A 164 10.84 -6.13 -43.82
CA ALA A 164 10.21 -5.58 -42.62
C ALA A 164 9.22 -6.55 -41.95
N GLY A 165 9.28 -6.64 -40.62
CA GLY A 165 8.31 -7.34 -39.79
C GLY A 165 7.69 -6.39 -38.77
N VAL A 166 6.36 -6.27 -38.73
CA VAL A 166 5.64 -5.50 -37.70
C VAL A 166 4.64 -6.42 -37.01
N ALA A 167 4.68 -6.51 -35.67
CA ALA A 167 3.71 -7.29 -34.89
C ALA A 167 3.19 -6.51 -33.69
N GLY A 168 1.88 -6.62 -33.45
CA GLY A 168 1.19 -6.03 -32.33
C GLY A 168 0.35 -7.06 -31.57
N SER A 169 0.25 -6.94 -30.25
CA SER A 169 -0.78 -7.62 -29.48
C SER A 169 -1.36 -6.74 -28.38
N LEU A 170 -2.65 -6.86 -28.11
CA LEU A 170 -3.30 -6.15 -27.00
C LEU A 170 -4.37 -7.02 -26.34
N GLY A 171 -4.18 -7.27 -25.03
CA GLY A 171 -5.19 -7.85 -24.16
C GLY A 171 -5.89 -6.77 -23.35
N ILE A 172 -7.21 -6.80 -23.29
CA ILE A 172 -8.02 -5.93 -22.44
C ILE A 172 -8.96 -6.80 -21.61
N LYS A 173 -8.98 -6.59 -20.30
CA LYS A 173 -9.88 -7.23 -19.34
C LYS A 173 -10.59 -6.15 -18.55
N VAL A 174 -11.91 -6.10 -18.64
CA VAL A 174 -12.74 -5.18 -17.84
C VAL A 174 -13.71 -6.02 -17.03
N LEU A 175 -13.58 -5.96 -15.71
CA LEU A 175 -14.41 -6.71 -14.78
C LEU A 175 -15.15 -5.72 -13.90
N SER A 176 -16.47 -5.76 -13.94
CA SER A 176 -17.35 -4.99 -13.08
C SER A 176 -18.35 -5.93 -12.42
N THR A 177 -18.28 -6.03 -11.10
CA THR A 177 -19.10 -6.99 -10.34
C THR A 177 -19.83 -6.28 -9.19
N THR A 178 -21.01 -6.79 -8.87
CA THR A 178 -21.79 -6.35 -7.71
C THR A 178 -22.31 -7.56 -6.97
N THR A 179 -21.85 -7.75 -5.73
CA THR A 179 -22.20 -8.88 -4.87
C THR A 179 -22.83 -8.38 -3.59
N GLN A 180 -24.10 -8.72 -3.34
CA GLN A 180 -24.85 -8.14 -2.22
C GLN A 180 -25.67 -9.19 -1.45
N ALA A 181 -25.53 -9.19 -0.12
CA ALA A 181 -26.30 -10.04 0.79
C ALA A 181 -26.94 -9.22 1.91
N TYR A 182 -28.27 -9.10 1.93
CA TYR A 182 -28.91 -8.16 2.88
C TYR A 182 -30.31 -8.53 3.37
N ILE A 183 -30.69 -7.91 4.49
CA ILE A 183 -32.06 -7.85 4.99
C ILE A 183 -32.59 -6.44 4.76
N GLY A 184 -33.72 -6.31 4.07
CA GLY A 184 -34.35 -5.03 3.75
C GLY A 184 -34.86 -4.28 4.98
N GLY A 185 -35.10 -2.98 4.81
CA GLY A 185 -35.58 -2.10 5.87
C GLY A 185 -36.98 -2.44 6.35
N LEU A 186 -37.29 -2.05 7.60
CA LEU A 186 -38.58 -2.29 8.27
C LEU A 186 -39.00 -3.77 8.38
N SER A 187 -38.11 -4.72 8.07
CA SER A 187 -38.39 -6.15 8.21
C SER A 187 -38.33 -6.61 9.67
N LEU A 188 -39.18 -7.57 10.01
CA LEU A 188 -39.34 -8.20 11.31
C LEU A 188 -38.81 -9.64 11.23
N ILE A 189 -37.63 -9.89 11.78
CA ILE A 189 -36.95 -11.18 11.71
C ILE A 189 -36.95 -11.84 13.10
N ASN A 190 -37.42 -13.09 13.19
CA ASN A 190 -37.54 -13.91 14.39
C ASN A 190 -38.30 -13.24 15.55
N GLN A 191 -39.44 -12.62 15.21
CA GLN A 191 -40.28 -11.93 16.20
C GLN A 191 -41.39 -12.82 16.78
N ASP A 192 -41.62 -14.01 16.21
CA ASP A 192 -42.62 -14.96 16.70
C ASP A 192 -42.03 -15.96 17.71
N ILE A 193 -42.53 -15.89 18.94
CA ILE A 193 -42.12 -16.76 20.06
C ILE A 193 -42.32 -18.26 19.78
N ALA A 194 -43.21 -18.64 18.85
CA ALA A 194 -43.38 -20.04 18.46
C ALA A 194 -42.15 -20.63 17.76
N TYR A 195 -41.28 -19.77 17.24
CA TYR A 195 -40.06 -20.12 16.51
C TYR A 195 -38.78 -19.88 17.33
N ASP A 196 -38.91 -19.33 18.53
CA ASP A 196 -37.80 -19.01 19.42
C ASP A 196 -37.08 -20.28 19.90
N THR A 197 -35.82 -20.47 19.47
CA THR A 197 -34.98 -21.58 19.92
C THR A 197 -33.52 -21.16 20.07
N ALA A 198 -32.78 -21.83 20.97
CA ALA A 198 -31.37 -21.56 21.23
C ALA A 198 -30.43 -21.77 20.02
N THR A 199 -30.90 -22.33 18.91
CA THR A 199 -30.10 -22.54 17.69
C THR A 199 -30.26 -21.44 16.64
N GLN A 200 -31.06 -20.40 16.92
CA GLN A 200 -31.28 -19.31 15.97
C GLN A 200 -30.01 -18.47 15.77
N SER A 201 -29.49 -18.49 14.54
CA SER A 201 -28.44 -17.58 14.07
C SER A 201 -28.85 -16.93 12.76
N ILE A 202 -28.25 -15.79 12.45
CA ILE A 202 -28.47 -15.06 11.20
C ILE A 202 -27.11 -14.79 10.57
N ASN A 203 -26.93 -15.27 9.35
CA ASN A 203 -25.69 -15.16 8.59
C ASN A 203 -25.95 -14.42 7.29
N LEU A 204 -25.26 -13.32 7.07
CA LEU A 204 -25.26 -12.57 5.82
C LEU A 204 -23.83 -12.54 5.28
N HIS A 205 -23.62 -13.09 4.08
CA HIS A 205 -22.29 -13.19 3.47
C HIS A 205 -22.32 -12.74 2.01
N ALA A 206 -21.52 -11.74 1.67
CA ALA A 206 -21.25 -11.35 0.29
C ALA A 206 -19.77 -11.60 0.01
N ASN A 207 -19.46 -12.53 -0.89
CA ASN A 207 -18.09 -12.90 -1.25
C ASN A 207 -17.88 -12.71 -2.75
N ASP A 208 -16.91 -11.86 -3.10
CA ASP A 208 -16.55 -11.55 -4.48
C ASP A 208 -15.09 -11.89 -4.73
N ARG A 209 -14.83 -12.77 -5.70
CA ARG A 209 -13.48 -13.22 -6.02
C ARG A 209 -13.17 -13.09 -7.49
N VAL A 210 -12.20 -12.23 -7.81
CA VAL A 210 -11.70 -12.02 -9.16
C VAL A 210 -10.31 -12.64 -9.30
N ILE A 211 -10.13 -13.44 -10.35
CA ILE A 211 -8.83 -13.98 -10.75
C ILE A 211 -8.62 -13.66 -12.23
N THR A 212 -7.57 -12.91 -12.54
CA THR A 212 -7.21 -12.59 -13.93
C THR A 212 -5.77 -12.98 -14.24
N VAL A 213 -5.55 -13.52 -15.43
CA VAL A 213 -4.23 -13.82 -15.98
C VAL A 213 -4.18 -13.27 -17.40
N GLY A 214 -3.38 -12.22 -17.61
CA GLY A 214 -3.05 -11.67 -18.91
C GLY A 214 -1.69 -12.15 -19.40
N LEU A 215 -1.65 -12.72 -20.60
CA LEU A 215 -0.42 -13.01 -21.33
C LEU A 215 -0.52 -12.30 -22.68
N ALA A 216 0.31 -11.29 -22.89
CA ALA A 216 0.43 -10.61 -24.17
C ALA A 216 1.86 -10.73 -24.70
N GLY A 217 2.02 -10.99 -25.99
CA GLY A 217 3.36 -11.05 -26.57
C GLY A 217 3.43 -10.73 -28.04
N ALA A 218 4.56 -10.20 -28.46
CA ALA A 218 4.84 -9.93 -29.87
C ALA A 218 6.26 -10.37 -30.24
N ALA A 219 6.39 -11.10 -31.34
CA ALA A 219 7.66 -11.52 -31.90
C ALA A 219 7.78 -11.05 -33.35
N THR A 220 8.85 -10.32 -33.68
CA THR A 220 9.10 -9.85 -35.05
C THR A 220 10.47 -10.26 -35.56
N GLY A 221 10.52 -10.65 -36.84
CA GLY A 221 11.74 -10.94 -37.60
C GLY A 221 11.73 -10.22 -38.93
N GLY A 222 12.58 -9.21 -39.09
CA GLY A 222 12.67 -8.42 -40.33
C GLY A 222 14.09 -8.34 -40.89
N GLY A 223 14.28 -8.60 -42.19
CA GLY A 223 15.63 -8.54 -42.78
C GLY A 223 16.31 -7.16 -42.65
N ALA A 224 15.54 -6.07 -42.67
CA ALA A 224 16.01 -4.71 -42.36
C ALA A 224 15.39 -4.16 -41.07
N ALA A 225 14.07 -4.22 -40.89
CA ALA A 225 13.39 -3.62 -39.73
C ALA A 225 12.40 -4.57 -39.05
N GLY A 226 12.42 -4.60 -37.71
CA GLY A 226 11.50 -5.37 -36.88
C GLY A 226 10.87 -4.47 -35.83
N VAL A 227 9.54 -4.37 -35.79
CA VAL A 227 8.81 -3.54 -34.81
C VAL A 227 7.77 -4.38 -34.09
N GLY A 228 8.00 -4.65 -32.81
CA GLY A 228 7.06 -5.32 -31.92
C GLY A 228 6.45 -4.36 -30.92
N ALA A 229 5.14 -4.46 -30.69
CA ALA A 229 4.48 -3.80 -29.58
C ALA A 229 3.48 -4.75 -28.91
N SER A 230 3.39 -4.72 -27.59
CA SER A 230 2.41 -5.51 -26.86
C SER A 230 1.87 -4.78 -25.64
N GLY A 231 0.60 -5.04 -25.31
CA GLY A 231 -0.08 -4.44 -24.18
C GLY A 231 -0.99 -5.43 -23.47
N ASP A 232 -1.09 -5.31 -22.14
CA ASP A 232 -2.17 -5.92 -21.36
C ASP A 232 -2.77 -4.88 -20.41
N VAL A 233 -4.08 -4.69 -20.48
CA VAL A 233 -4.83 -3.75 -19.65
C VAL A 233 -5.87 -4.53 -18.85
N THR A 234 -5.86 -4.37 -17.54
CA THR A 234 -6.81 -5.00 -16.63
C THR A 234 -7.46 -3.93 -15.77
N VAL A 235 -8.78 -3.83 -15.84
CA VAL A 235 -9.59 -2.94 -15.00
C VAL A 235 -10.55 -3.80 -14.18
N VAL A 236 -10.49 -3.68 -12.86
CA VAL A 236 -11.34 -4.43 -11.92
C VAL A 236 -12.09 -3.44 -11.03
N ARG A 237 -13.41 -3.58 -11.00
CA ARG A 237 -14.35 -2.73 -10.24
C ARG A 237 -15.36 -3.63 -9.52
N ASN A 238 -15.21 -3.75 -8.21
CA ASN A 238 -16.04 -4.66 -7.41
C ASN A 238 -16.79 -3.86 -6.36
N GLN A 239 -18.08 -4.16 -6.22
CA GLN A 239 -18.92 -3.66 -5.14
C GLN A 239 -19.45 -4.84 -4.35
N THR A 240 -18.94 -5.01 -3.13
CA THR A 240 -19.34 -6.09 -2.25
C THR A 240 -19.98 -5.51 -1.00
N SER A 241 -21.24 -5.86 -0.72
CA SER A 241 -21.89 -5.32 0.47
C SER A 241 -22.77 -6.32 1.20
N THR A 242 -22.78 -6.19 2.53
CA THR A 242 -23.73 -6.86 3.39
C THR A 242 -24.35 -5.89 4.37
N TYR A 243 -25.66 -6.00 4.60
CA TYR A 243 -26.30 -5.10 5.54
C TYR A 243 -27.62 -5.59 6.09
N ILE A 244 -27.97 -5.05 7.26
CA ILE A 244 -29.34 -5.03 7.78
C ILE A 244 -29.87 -3.61 7.55
N GLY A 245 -30.97 -3.49 6.82
CA GLY A 245 -31.52 -2.21 6.38
C GLY A 245 -32.15 -1.37 7.49
N ASP A 246 -32.44 -0.12 7.14
CA ASP A 246 -32.96 0.89 8.08
C ASP A 246 -34.26 0.46 8.77
N GLY A 247 -34.32 0.69 10.09
CA GLY A 247 -35.49 0.39 10.90
C GLY A 247 -35.90 -1.08 10.96
N ALA A 248 -35.09 -2.01 10.44
CA ALA A 248 -35.35 -3.44 10.59
C ALA A 248 -35.24 -3.86 12.07
N TRP A 249 -36.03 -4.85 12.48
CA TRP A 249 -35.95 -5.49 13.79
C TRP A 249 -35.55 -6.94 13.62
N VAL A 250 -34.33 -7.27 14.06
CA VAL A 250 -33.68 -8.56 13.84
C VAL A 250 -33.23 -9.16 15.16
N ASP A 251 -33.75 -10.34 15.50
CA ASP A 251 -33.38 -11.06 16.72
C ASP A 251 -32.80 -12.45 16.40
N ALA A 252 -31.81 -12.89 17.15
CA ALA A 252 -31.26 -14.25 17.11
C ALA A 252 -30.84 -14.68 18.52
N GLN A 253 -31.14 -15.93 18.90
CA GLN A 253 -30.77 -16.45 20.23
C GLN A 253 -29.29 -16.79 20.37
N LYS A 254 -28.57 -16.93 19.25
CA LYS A 254 -27.14 -17.19 19.20
C LYS A 254 -26.41 -16.04 18.50
N ASP A 255 -26.06 -16.19 17.22
CA ASP A 255 -25.17 -15.24 16.54
C ASP A 255 -25.86 -14.46 15.41
N ILE A 256 -25.42 -13.24 15.20
CA ILE A 256 -25.70 -12.45 13.99
C ILE A 256 -24.37 -12.06 13.36
N SER A 257 -24.12 -12.52 12.14
CA SER A 257 -22.87 -12.27 11.41
C SER A 257 -23.15 -11.63 10.05
N LEU A 258 -22.46 -10.53 9.77
CA LEU A 258 -22.43 -9.81 8.50
C LEU A 258 -20.99 -9.82 8.00
N ALA A 259 -20.70 -10.46 6.87
CA ALA A 259 -19.40 -10.43 6.23
C ALA A 259 -19.48 -9.99 4.74
N ALA A 260 -18.75 -8.94 4.39
CA ALA A 260 -18.47 -8.54 3.00
C ALA A 260 -16.98 -8.76 2.72
N LEU A 261 -16.66 -9.63 1.76
CA LEU A 261 -15.30 -10.05 1.43
C LEU A 261 -15.05 -9.85 -0.07
N SER A 262 -14.00 -9.10 -0.44
CA SER A 262 -13.56 -8.97 -1.83
C SER A 262 -12.10 -9.38 -1.96
N ASP A 263 -11.84 -10.38 -2.80
CA ASP A 263 -10.52 -10.95 -3.07
C ASP A 263 -10.17 -10.80 -4.55
N LYS A 264 -9.10 -10.08 -4.88
CA LYS A 264 -8.72 -9.76 -6.25
C LYS A 264 -7.28 -10.21 -6.52
N TYR A 265 -7.11 -11.15 -7.45
CA TYR A 265 -5.82 -11.63 -7.92
C TYR A 265 -5.66 -11.24 -9.39
N VAL A 266 -4.82 -10.23 -9.66
CA VAL A 266 -4.65 -9.64 -10.99
C VAL A 266 -3.22 -9.82 -11.48
N ASN A 267 -3.07 -10.68 -12.48
CA ASN A 267 -1.76 -11.08 -12.99
C ASN A 267 -1.63 -10.68 -14.45
N ALA A 268 -0.51 -10.06 -14.82
CA ALA A 268 -0.19 -9.72 -16.20
C ALA A 268 1.27 -10.07 -16.54
N ALA A 269 1.50 -10.63 -17.73
CA ALA A 269 2.83 -10.75 -18.29
C ALA A 269 2.82 -10.30 -19.75
N VAL A 270 3.75 -9.42 -20.10
CA VAL A 270 3.84 -8.82 -21.44
C VAL A 270 5.26 -8.95 -21.97
N LEU A 271 5.44 -9.66 -23.09
CA LEU A 271 6.75 -10.00 -23.64
C LEU A 271 6.88 -9.60 -25.10
N VAL A 272 7.82 -8.70 -25.40
CA VAL A 272 8.09 -8.30 -26.79
C VAL A 272 9.53 -8.60 -27.16
N GLY A 273 9.70 -9.33 -28.27
CA GLY A 273 10.98 -9.57 -28.91
C GLY A 273 10.96 -9.02 -30.34
N SER A 274 11.92 -8.17 -30.68
CA SER A 274 12.15 -7.79 -32.07
C SER A 274 13.57 -8.12 -32.53
N GLY A 275 13.67 -8.82 -33.66
CA GLY A 275 14.93 -9.15 -34.32
C GLY A 275 14.98 -8.56 -35.73
N ALA A 276 16.02 -7.80 -36.04
CA ALA A 276 16.19 -7.25 -37.38
C ALA A 276 17.63 -7.07 -37.84
N GLY A 277 17.85 -7.16 -39.16
CA GLY A 277 19.19 -6.96 -39.73
C GLY A 277 19.70 -5.52 -39.70
N ALA A 278 18.82 -4.52 -39.58
CA ALA A 278 19.22 -3.11 -39.39
C ALA A 278 18.62 -2.49 -38.12
N ALA A 279 17.30 -2.48 -37.92
CA ALA A 279 16.68 -1.80 -36.77
C ALA A 279 15.58 -2.64 -36.09
N GLY A 280 15.73 -2.88 -34.78
CA GLY A 280 14.72 -3.53 -33.94
C GLY A 280 14.08 -2.54 -32.97
N ILE A 281 12.75 -2.53 -32.87
CA ILE A 281 11.98 -1.72 -31.91
C ILE A 281 11.04 -2.65 -31.14
N ALA A 282 11.06 -2.62 -29.81
CA ALA A 282 10.14 -3.34 -28.93
C ALA A 282 9.51 -2.40 -27.90
N GLY A 283 8.18 -2.45 -27.74
CA GLY A 283 7.46 -1.70 -26.71
C GLY A 283 6.48 -2.60 -25.98
N SER A 284 6.56 -2.66 -24.65
CA SER A 284 5.65 -3.44 -23.82
C SER A 284 4.94 -2.55 -22.81
N ILE A 285 3.63 -2.71 -22.67
CA ILE A 285 2.81 -1.95 -21.73
C ILE A 285 2.00 -2.92 -20.85
N SER A 286 1.99 -2.72 -19.54
CA SER A 286 0.97 -3.30 -18.67
C SER A 286 0.31 -2.23 -17.82
N ILE A 287 -1.01 -2.32 -17.70
CA ILE A 287 -1.81 -1.45 -16.84
C ILE A 287 -2.74 -2.33 -16.03
N ILE A 288 -2.64 -2.27 -14.71
CA ILE A 288 -3.58 -2.86 -13.78
C ILE A 288 -4.23 -1.72 -13.01
N ALA A 289 -5.56 -1.66 -13.04
CA ALA A 289 -6.35 -0.70 -12.29
C ALA A 289 -7.43 -1.44 -11.48
N VAL A 290 -7.34 -1.40 -10.16
CA VAL A 290 -8.29 -2.04 -9.23
C VAL A 290 -8.97 -0.98 -8.37
N GLY A 291 -10.30 -1.05 -8.25
CA GLY A 291 -11.09 -0.17 -7.37
C GLY A 291 -11.22 1.30 -7.80
N SER A 292 -10.62 1.68 -8.93
CA SER A 292 -10.58 3.03 -9.54
C SER A 292 -9.99 4.13 -8.63
N LEU A 293 -9.09 4.97 -9.14
CA LEU A 293 -9.42 6.20 -9.88
C LEU A 293 -8.26 6.53 -10.83
N PHE A 294 -8.55 7.05 -12.01
CA PHE A 294 -7.68 8.08 -12.59
C PHE A 294 -8.21 9.42 -12.05
N ASP A 295 -7.83 9.78 -10.82
CA ASP A 295 -8.04 11.12 -10.28
C ASP A 295 -7.02 12.09 -10.88
N GLY A 296 -7.16 13.39 -10.59
CA GLY A 296 -6.31 14.42 -11.18
C GLY A 296 -4.81 14.19 -10.90
N GLU A 297 -4.50 13.52 -9.80
CA GLU A 297 -3.15 13.16 -9.37
C GLU A 297 -2.53 12.09 -10.28
N ALA A 298 -3.25 11.00 -10.61
CA ALA A 298 -2.78 9.99 -11.56
C ALA A 298 -2.56 10.56 -12.97
N SER A 299 -3.43 11.48 -13.44
CA SER A 299 -3.29 12.12 -14.76
C SER A 299 -2.02 12.96 -14.91
N SER A 300 -1.53 13.54 -13.81
CA SER A 300 -0.29 14.32 -13.78
C SER A 300 0.97 13.44 -13.90
N GLY A 301 0.90 12.18 -13.45
CA GLY A 301 1.99 11.20 -13.53
C GLY A 301 2.15 10.55 -14.92
N VAL A 302 1.08 10.46 -15.70
CA VAL A 302 1.10 9.89 -17.08
C VAL A 302 1.19 10.96 -18.18
N GLY A 303 0.99 12.25 -17.85
CA GLY A 303 1.09 13.35 -18.80
C GLY A 303 0.16 13.20 -20.01
N ASN A 304 0.63 13.54 -21.21
CA ASN A 304 -0.15 13.41 -22.46
C ASN A 304 -0.17 11.98 -23.04
N ALA A 305 0.29 10.97 -22.30
CA ALA A 305 0.26 9.57 -22.76
C ALA A 305 -1.15 9.08 -23.15
N PRO A 306 -2.24 9.43 -22.44
CA PRO A 306 -3.60 9.09 -22.86
C PRO A 306 -3.98 9.71 -24.20
N ALA A 307 -3.60 10.96 -24.47
CA ALA A 307 -3.88 11.62 -25.75
C ALA A 307 -3.01 11.07 -26.91
N ALA A 308 -1.80 10.58 -26.62
CA ALA A 308 -0.94 9.93 -27.60
C ALA A 308 -1.40 8.50 -27.91
N VAL A 309 -1.82 7.74 -26.90
CA VAL A 309 -2.43 6.41 -27.03
C VAL A 309 -3.81 6.50 -27.69
N ASP A 310 -4.64 7.49 -27.33
CA ASP A 310 -5.90 7.78 -28.01
C ASP A 310 -5.64 8.23 -29.47
N GLY A 311 -4.54 8.92 -29.75
CA GLY A 311 -4.07 9.21 -31.11
C GLY A 311 -3.70 7.97 -31.94
N GLU A 312 -3.12 6.94 -31.32
CA GLU A 312 -2.80 5.65 -31.96
C GLU A 312 -4.03 4.71 -32.07
N ILE A 313 -4.93 4.73 -31.07
CA ILE A 313 -6.21 3.98 -31.06
C ILE A 313 -7.21 4.60 -32.06
N SER A 314 -7.25 5.93 -32.17
CA SER A 314 -8.08 6.69 -33.12
C SER A 314 -7.45 6.79 -34.52
N GLY A 315 -6.14 6.60 -34.65
CA GLY A 315 -5.41 6.55 -35.91
C GLY A 315 -5.88 5.42 -36.82
N SER A 316 -6.55 5.74 -37.94
CA SER A 316 -7.02 4.76 -38.93
C SER A 316 -5.87 4.21 -39.80
N SER A 317 -4.88 3.54 -39.22
CA SER A 317 -3.85 2.83 -39.99
C SER A 317 -4.46 1.60 -40.69
N VAL A 318 -5.32 0.84 -40.00
CA VAL A 318 -6.02 -0.34 -40.54
C VAL A 318 -7.13 0.00 -41.52
N GLY A 319 -7.93 1.05 -41.23
CA GLY A 319 -9.04 1.48 -42.10
C GLY A 319 -8.59 2.02 -43.46
N ASN A 320 -7.33 2.44 -43.57
CA ASN A 320 -6.69 2.86 -44.82
C ASN A 320 -6.05 1.69 -45.60
N MET A 321 -5.90 0.52 -44.98
CA MET A 321 -5.38 -0.71 -45.59
C MET A 321 -6.50 -1.60 -46.17
N LEU A 322 -7.73 -1.44 -45.70
CA LEU A 322 -8.91 -2.06 -46.28
C LEU A 322 -9.32 -1.24 -47.53
N GLY A 323 -9.10 -1.82 -48.71
CA GLY A 323 -9.44 -1.19 -49.99
C GLY A 323 -10.91 -0.79 -50.12
N ASN A 324 -11.28 -0.22 -51.26
CA ASN A 324 -12.59 0.40 -51.54
C ASN A 324 -13.68 -0.57 -52.04
N SER A 325 -13.67 -1.83 -51.60
CA SER A 325 -14.73 -2.79 -51.92
C SER A 325 -15.94 -2.62 -51.00
N SER A 326 -17.14 -2.96 -51.47
CA SER A 326 -18.39 -2.79 -50.70
C SER A 326 -18.41 -3.57 -49.37
N ALA A 327 -17.68 -4.67 -49.28
CA ALA A 327 -17.50 -5.45 -48.05
C ALA A 327 -16.49 -4.81 -47.09
N ALA A 328 -15.42 -4.21 -47.62
CA ALA A 328 -14.43 -3.47 -46.83
C ALA A 328 -15.01 -2.17 -46.25
N LEU A 329 -15.95 -1.52 -46.95
CA LEU A 329 -16.69 -0.36 -46.45
C LEU A 329 -17.65 -0.71 -45.30
N GLN A 330 -18.26 -1.89 -45.31
CA GLN A 330 -19.07 -2.39 -44.19
C GLN A 330 -18.20 -2.78 -43.00
N ALA A 331 -17.10 -3.51 -43.23
CA ALA A 331 -16.15 -3.86 -42.18
C ALA A 331 -15.48 -2.62 -41.56
N LYS A 332 -15.12 -1.62 -42.38
CA LYS A 332 -14.63 -0.32 -41.93
C LYS A 332 -15.67 0.39 -41.06
N ALA A 333 -16.94 0.38 -41.45
CA ALA A 333 -18.02 1.00 -40.67
C ALA A 333 -18.27 0.27 -39.34
N THR A 334 -18.16 -1.06 -39.29
CA THR A 334 -18.25 -1.85 -38.05
C THR A 334 -17.04 -1.64 -37.15
N ILE A 335 -15.82 -1.65 -37.69
CA ILE A 335 -14.57 -1.41 -36.95
C ILE A 335 -14.51 0.02 -36.40
N ASP A 336 -14.89 1.02 -37.19
CA ASP A 336 -14.95 2.41 -36.73
C ASP A 336 -16.08 2.63 -35.71
N GLY A 337 -17.16 1.83 -35.77
CA GLY A 337 -18.27 1.84 -34.81
C GLY A 337 -17.92 1.21 -33.45
N GLU A 338 -17.19 0.09 -33.43
CA GLU A 338 -16.68 -0.54 -32.21
C GLU A 338 -15.53 0.27 -31.58
N ARG A 339 -14.70 0.95 -32.40
CA ARG A 339 -13.59 1.82 -31.95
C ARG A 339 -14.04 3.09 -31.26
N ALA A 340 -15.19 3.66 -31.62
CA ALA A 340 -15.76 4.82 -30.94
C ALA A 340 -16.14 4.54 -29.47
N GLY A 341 -16.27 3.26 -29.08
CA GLY A 341 -16.49 2.83 -27.70
C GLY A 341 -15.23 2.41 -26.93
N LEU A 342 -14.04 2.48 -27.55
CA LEU A 342 -12.75 2.13 -26.94
C LEU A 342 -11.90 3.35 -26.55
N GLY A 343 -12.42 4.56 -26.76
CA GLY A 343 -11.79 5.80 -26.34
C GLY A 343 -11.76 5.88 -24.80
N ILE A 344 -10.62 5.53 -24.22
CA ILE A 344 -10.36 5.62 -22.78
C ILE A 344 -10.32 7.08 -22.29
N SER A 345 -10.26 8.08 -23.19
CA SER A 345 -10.22 9.51 -22.86
C SER A 345 -11.40 9.99 -22.00
N ASP A 346 -12.61 9.46 -22.19
CA ASP A 346 -13.77 9.78 -21.32
C ASP A 346 -13.70 9.07 -19.96
N ASP A 347 -13.04 7.91 -19.88
CA ASP A 347 -12.69 7.21 -18.63
C ASP A 347 -11.53 7.91 -17.89
N PHE A 348 -10.70 8.70 -18.59
CA PHE A 348 -9.63 9.55 -18.03
C PHE A 348 -10.09 10.97 -17.64
N ALA A 349 -11.15 11.50 -18.26
CA ALA A 349 -11.55 12.91 -18.11
C ALA A 349 -12.59 13.17 -17.01
N ASN A 350 -13.35 12.16 -16.61
CA ASN A 350 -14.39 12.32 -15.60
C ASN A 350 -13.95 11.68 -14.29
N ALA A 351 -13.41 12.51 -13.38
CA ALA A 351 -13.29 12.16 -11.97
C ALA A 351 -14.71 11.87 -11.44
N SER A 352 -15.09 10.59 -11.41
CA SER A 352 -16.37 10.20 -10.84
C SER A 352 -16.37 10.55 -9.37
N THR A 353 -17.30 11.42 -9.00
CA THR A 353 -17.62 11.76 -7.61
C THR A 353 -17.90 10.48 -6.83
N VAL A 354 -17.05 10.15 -5.86
CA VAL A 354 -17.29 9.27 -4.70
C VAL A 354 -18.53 8.38 -4.80
N ALA A 355 -18.35 7.19 -5.38
CA ALA A 355 -19.15 5.96 -5.22
C ALA A 355 -18.88 5.08 -6.44
N LEU A 356 -18.23 3.92 -6.30
CA LEU A 356 -18.46 2.74 -7.16
C LEU A 356 -17.69 1.47 -6.72
N ASN A 357 -16.65 1.55 -5.88
CA ASN A 357 -15.94 0.35 -5.39
C ASN A 357 -15.74 0.43 -3.86
N ASN A 358 -16.57 -0.28 -3.12
CA ASN A 358 -16.45 -0.33 -1.67
C ASN A 358 -16.90 -1.70 -1.18
N THR A 359 -16.11 -2.29 -0.31
CA THR A 359 -16.47 -3.47 0.45
C THR A 359 -17.08 -3.02 1.77
N GLN A 360 -18.41 -3.16 1.93
CA GLN A 360 -19.13 -2.58 3.07
C GLN A 360 -19.92 -3.62 3.86
N ALA A 361 -19.84 -3.56 5.19
CA ALA A 361 -20.68 -4.33 6.09
C ALA A 361 -21.34 -3.41 7.12
N PHE A 362 -22.67 -3.37 7.22
CA PHE A 362 -23.30 -2.44 8.14
C PHE A 362 -24.67 -2.80 8.70
N ILE A 363 -24.99 -2.17 9.83
CA ILE A 363 -26.33 -2.11 10.41
C ILE A 363 -26.92 -0.72 10.15
N GLY A 364 -28.08 -0.66 9.49
CA GLY A 364 -28.72 0.56 9.01
C GLY A 364 -29.32 1.46 10.10
N PHE A 365 -29.75 2.64 9.68
CA PHE A 365 -30.23 3.70 10.57
C PHE A 365 -31.44 3.25 11.38
N ASN A 366 -31.42 3.51 12.68
CA ASN A 366 -32.49 3.14 13.61
C ASN A 366 -32.89 1.65 13.61
N ALA A 367 -32.08 0.76 13.03
CA ALA A 367 -32.32 -0.68 13.10
C ALA A 367 -32.17 -1.17 14.55
N ARG A 368 -32.94 -2.20 14.91
CA ARG A 368 -32.84 -2.91 16.19
C ARG A 368 -32.31 -4.31 15.92
N VAL A 369 -31.17 -4.64 16.50
CA VAL A 369 -30.49 -5.92 16.27
C VAL A 369 -30.08 -6.53 17.61
N ASN A 370 -30.54 -7.74 17.91
CA ASN A 370 -30.22 -8.42 19.16
C ASN A 370 -29.69 -9.84 18.91
N ALA A 371 -28.45 -10.10 19.32
CA ALA A 371 -27.81 -11.40 19.30
C ALA A 371 -27.64 -11.94 20.73
N GLY A 372 -27.94 -13.21 20.96
CA GLY A 372 -27.77 -13.84 22.27
C GLY A 372 -26.31 -14.10 22.66
N GLU A 373 -25.44 -14.29 21.66
CA GLU A 373 -23.99 -14.44 21.81
C GLU A 373 -23.28 -13.32 21.02
N ASP A 374 -22.88 -13.55 19.77
CA ASP A 374 -22.04 -12.61 19.03
C ASP A 374 -22.81 -11.80 17.96
N LEU A 375 -22.48 -10.51 17.87
CA LEU A 375 -22.81 -9.63 16.74
C LEU A 375 -21.50 -9.26 16.03
N THR A 376 -21.30 -9.79 14.83
CA THR A 376 -20.08 -9.57 14.03
C THR A 376 -20.41 -8.84 12.74
N ILE A 377 -19.68 -7.77 12.45
CA ILE A 377 -19.80 -6.95 11.26
C ILE A 377 -18.40 -6.78 10.69
N THR A 378 -18.11 -7.43 9.56
CA THR A 378 -16.77 -7.50 8.97
C THR A 378 -16.78 -7.10 7.50
N ALA A 379 -15.93 -6.16 7.13
CA ALA A 379 -15.60 -5.81 5.75
C ALA A 379 -14.11 -6.09 5.50
N SER A 380 -13.78 -6.83 4.43
CA SER A 380 -12.40 -7.16 4.08
C SER A 380 -12.18 -6.99 2.60
N ASP A 381 -11.20 -6.17 2.21
CA ASP A 381 -10.84 -5.97 0.82
C ASP A 381 -9.36 -6.28 0.55
N LYS A 382 -9.09 -7.22 -0.35
CA LYS A 382 -7.74 -7.74 -0.60
C LYS A 382 -7.43 -7.72 -2.08
N THR A 383 -6.28 -7.13 -2.42
CA THR A 383 -5.72 -7.16 -3.76
C THR A 383 -4.30 -7.71 -3.78
N VAL A 384 -4.07 -8.63 -4.73
CA VAL A 384 -2.76 -9.12 -5.12
C VAL A 384 -2.56 -8.79 -6.59
N ALA A 385 -1.62 -7.91 -6.88
CA ALA A 385 -1.25 -7.52 -8.24
C ALA A 385 0.16 -8.01 -8.59
N ILE A 386 0.28 -8.79 -9.66
CA ILE A 386 1.55 -9.32 -10.14
C ILE A 386 1.72 -8.94 -11.61
N THR A 387 2.82 -8.26 -11.93
CA THR A 387 3.10 -7.85 -13.32
C THR A 387 4.56 -8.09 -13.69
N GLY A 388 4.78 -8.70 -14.85
CA GLY A 388 6.08 -8.94 -15.44
C GLY A 388 6.12 -8.46 -16.89
N VAL A 389 6.83 -7.36 -17.14
CA VAL A 389 6.85 -6.71 -18.45
C VAL A 389 8.28 -6.69 -18.99
N ILE A 390 8.47 -7.29 -20.17
CA ILE A 390 9.78 -7.46 -20.78
C ILE A 390 9.74 -6.95 -22.23
N ALA A 391 10.73 -6.15 -22.60
CA ALA A 391 10.96 -5.77 -24.00
C ALA A 391 12.43 -6.00 -24.38
N GLY A 392 12.64 -6.77 -25.44
CA GLY A 392 13.95 -7.18 -25.92
C GLY A 392 14.13 -6.86 -27.41
N THR A 393 15.27 -6.29 -27.79
CA THR A 393 15.61 -6.08 -29.21
C THR A 393 17.00 -6.57 -29.60
N GLY A 394 17.12 -7.10 -30.83
CA GLY A 394 18.39 -7.41 -31.48
C GLY A 394 18.40 -6.83 -32.89
N GLY A 395 19.05 -5.67 -33.08
CA GLY A 395 19.07 -4.95 -34.35
C GLY A 395 20.48 -4.78 -34.90
N GLY A 396 20.74 -5.19 -36.14
CA GLY A 396 22.11 -5.16 -36.69
C GLY A 396 22.78 -3.77 -36.70
N ALA A 397 22.00 -2.68 -36.75
CA ALA A 397 22.48 -1.30 -36.58
C ALA A 397 21.86 -0.60 -35.35
N ALA A 398 20.56 -0.72 -35.10
CA ALA A 398 19.89 -0.04 -33.98
C ALA A 398 18.90 -0.95 -33.22
N GLY A 399 18.87 -0.87 -31.90
CA GLY A 399 17.90 -1.55 -31.04
C GLY A 399 17.23 -0.56 -30.09
N VAL A 400 15.90 -0.55 -30.02
CA VAL A 400 15.13 0.33 -29.13
C VAL A 400 14.13 -0.49 -28.32
N ALA A 401 14.22 -0.52 -26.99
CA ALA A 401 13.25 -1.20 -26.13
C ALA A 401 12.60 -0.26 -25.11
N GLY A 402 11.28 -0.35 -24.94
CA GLY A 402 10.54 0.44 -23.96
C GLY A 402 9.61 -0.44 -23.13
N VAL A 403 9.57 -0.19 -21.83
CA VAL A 403 8.60 -0.80 -20.91
C VAL A 403 7.87 0.30 -20.14
N LEU A 404 6.54 0.22 -20.13
CA LEU A 404 5.69 0.93 -19.20
C LEU A 404 4.90 -0.10 -18.39
N ASP A 405 4.97 -0.03 -17.08
CA ASP A 405 4.09 -0.82 -16.21
C ASP A 405 3.49 0.05 -15.12
N VAL A 406 2.16 0.01 -15.03
CA VAL A 406 1.35 0.87 -14.17
C VAL A 406 0.43 -0.01 -13.35
N VAL A 407 0.56 0.08 -12.03
CA VAL A 407 -0.38 -0.55 -11.08
C VAL A 407 -1.05 0.55 -10.27
N LEU A 408 -2.36 0.64 -10.40
CA LEU A 408 -3.23 1.55 -9.67
C LEU A 408 -4.17 0.71 -8.81
N ILE A 409 -4.09 0.87 -7.50
CA ILE A 409 -4.92 0.15 -6.55
C ILE A 409 -5.61 1.16 -5.67
N HIS A 410 -6.92 1.01 -5.55
CA HIS A 410 -7.73 1.69 -4.56
C HIS A 410 -8.60 0.66 -3.84
N GLU A 411 -8.24 0.35 -2.60
CA GLU A 411 -9.04 -0.53 -1.76
C GLU A 411 -9.85 0.27 -0.75
N SER A 412 -11.10 -0.16 -0.52
CA SER A 412 -11.97 0.45 0.47
C SER A 412 -12.76 -0.61 1.23
N ALA A 413 -12.55 -0.66 2.55
CA ALA A 413 -13.29 -1.53 3.46
C ALA A 413 -13.94 -0.68 4.56
N GLU A 414 -15.27 -0.75 4.66
CA GLU A 414 -16.04 0.02 5.64
C GLU A 414 -16.99 -0.88 6.44
N ALA A 415 -16.80 -0.94 7.76
CA ALA A 415 -17.65 -1.70 8.67
C ALA A 415 -18.28 -0.77 9.71
N PHE A 416 -19.61 -0.78 9.86
CA PHE A 416 -20.22 0.15 10.81
C PHE A 416 -21.59 -0.21 11.38
N ILE A 417 -21.89 0.40 12.52
CA ILE A 417 -23.24 0.49 13.10
C ILE A 417 -23.74 1.91 12.89
N ALA A 418 -24.79 2.10 12.09
CA ALA A 418 -25.28 3.41 11.69
C ALA A 418 -25.95 4.21 12.82
N ALA A 419 -26.19 5.49 12.53
CA ALA A 419 -26.71 6.41 13.53
C ALA A 419 -28.10 6.00 14.05
N GLY A 420 -28.28 6.11 15.37
CA GLY A 420 -29.53 5.75 16.04
C GLY A 420 -29.85 4.24 16.10
N ALA A 421 -29.03 3.37 15.49
CA ALA A 421 -29.19 1.93 15.60
C ALA A 421 -29.08 1.46 17.06
N ARG A 422 -29.83 0.42 17.40
CA ARG A 422 -29.91 -0.17 18.74
C ARG A 422 -29.47 -1.62 18.65
N THR A 423 -28.22 -1.90 19.05
CA THR A 423 -27.64 -3.24 18.95
C THR A 423 -27.37 -3.81 20.34
N ASN A 424 -27.53 -5.12 20.51
CA ASN A 424 -27.18 -5.83 21.74
C ASN A 424 -26.58 -7.19 21.39
N ALA A 425 -25.51 -7.58 22.08
CA ALA A 425 -24.87 -8.89 21.97
C ALA A 425 -24.56 -9.43 23.37
N GLY A 426 -24.75 -10.72 23.60
CA GLY A 426 -24.43 -11.34 24.89
C GLY A 426 -22.93 -11.46 25.16
N VAL A 427 -22.11 -11.67 24.13
CA VAL A 427 -20.69 -11.97 24.22
C VAL A 427 -19.85 -10.92 23.51
N ASN A 428 -19.84 -10.84 22.18
CA ASN A 428 -19.08 -9.78 21.49
C ASN A 428 -19.94 -8.95 20.55
N THR A 429 -19.71 -7.65 20.52
CA THR A 429 -20.01 -6.79 19.37
C THR A 429 -18.70 -6.46 18.67
N LEU A 430 -18.47 -7.02 17.49
CA LEU A 430 -17.29 -6.78 16.67
C LEU A 430 -17.67 -5.98 15.42
N VAL A 431 -17.01 -4.85 15.21
CA VAL A 431 -17.03 -4.06 13.98
C VAL A 431 -15.60 -4.03 13.44
N SER A 432 -15.34 -4.68 12.32
CA SER A 432 -13.99 -4.90 11.80
C SER A 432 -13.89 -4.53 10.32
N ALA A 433 -12.97 -3.66 9.96
CA ALA A 433 -12.62 -3.36 8.58
C ALA A 433 -11.14 -3.72 8.35
N SER A 434 -10.83 -4.41 7.26
CA SER A 434 -9.46 -4.76 6.88
C SER A 434 -9.19 -4.52 5.40
N THR A 435 -8.03 -3.96 5.07
CA THR A 435 -7.51 -3.91 3.69
C THR A 435 -6.13 -4.54 3.59
N SER A 436 -5.86 -5.23 2.48
CA SER A 436 -4.56 -5.85 2.22
C SER A 436 -4.12 -5.67 0.76
N ASP A 437 -3.02 -4.95 0.55
CA ASP A 437 -2.45 -4.65 -0.76
C ASP A 437 -1.11 -5.36 -0.96
N ASN A 438 -1.03 -6.34 -1.87
CA ASN A 438 0.21 -7.04 -2.21
C ASN A 438 0.58 -6.81 -3.67
N ILE A 439 1.70 -6.16 -3.93
CA ILE A 439 2.10 -5.74 -5.28
C ILE A 439 3.49 -6.28 -5.60
N PHE A 440 3.60 -7.00 -6.70
CA PHE A 440 4.85 -7.55 -7.20
C PHE A 440 5.03 -7.17 -8.67
N THR A 441 5.91 -6.22 -8.95
CA THR A 441 6.09 -5.71 -10.31
C THR A 441 7.53 -5.82 -10.79
N ALA A 442 7.72 -6.26 -12.04
CA ALA A 442 9.02 -6.30 -12.70
C ALA A 442 8.92 -5.71 -14.11
N GLY A 443 9.77 -4.76 -14.46
CA GLY A 443 9.85 -4.16 -15.79
C GLY A 443 11.28 -4.21 -16.28
N ILE A 444 11.53 -4.94 -17.36
CA ILE A 444 12.89 -5.23 -17.82
C ILE A 444 13.03 -4.91 -19.31
N THR A 445 14.07 -4.15 -19.65
CA THR A 445 14.45 -3.91 -21.05
C THR A 445 15.83 -4.45 -21.36
N GLY A 446 16.00 -4.96 -22.58
CA GLY A 446 17.26 -5.46 -23.10
C GLY A 446 17.44 -5.12 -24.58
N SER A 447 18.58 -4.54 -24.98
CA SER A 447 18.87 -4.32 -26.40
C SER A 447 20.30 -4.64 -26.79
N GLY A 448 20.51 -5.24 -27.96
CA GLY A 448 21.82 -5.39 -28.58
C GLY A 448 21.85 -4.83 -30.01
N ALA A 449 22.85 -3.99 -30.34
CA ALA A 449 22.95 -3.42 -31.68
C ALA A 449 24.37 -3.13 -32.21
N GLY A 450 24.54 -3.11 -33.54
CA GLY A 450 25.84 -2.79 -34.15
C GLY A 450 26.25 -1.32 -34.07
N ALA A 451 25.31 -0.39 -33.96
CA ALA A 451 25.58 1.05 -33.83
C ALA A 451 24.93 1.65 -32.58
N ALA A 452 23.62 1.56 -32.39
CA ALA A 452 22.91 2.26 -31.31
C ALA A 452 21.93 1.37 -30.52
N ALA A 453 21.98 1.43 -29.19
CA ALA A 453 21.03 0.80 -28.27
C ALA A 453 20.31 1.88 -27.46
N VAL A 454 18.98 1.86 -27.40
CA VAL A 454 18.18 2.79 -26.60
C VAL A 454 17.17 2.00 -25.76
N ASN A 455 17.20 2.11 -24.44
CA ASN A 455 16.16 1.49 -23.60
C ASN A 455 15.53 2.45 -22.61
N GLY A 456 14.33 2.12 -22.14
CA GLY A 456 13.65 2.88 -21.10
C GLY A 456 12.66 2.02 -20.34
N VAL A 457 12.67 2.14 -19.01
CA VAL A 457 11.66 1.53 -18.14
C VAL A 457 10.97 2.62 -17.34
N ALA A 458 9.64 2.60 -17.31
CA ALA A 458 8.84 3.41 -16.41
C ALA A 458 7.90 2.48 -15.60
N LYS A 459 8.07 2.49 -14.28
CA LYS A 459 7.20 1.81 -13.32
C LYS A 459 6.46 2.83 -12.49
N ILE A 460 5.15 2.67 -12.38
CA ILE A 460 4.29 3.54 -11.58
C ILE A 460 3.41 2.65 -10.72
N ASN A 461 3.52 2.77 -9.40
CA ASN A 461 2.65 2.09 -8.44
C ASN A 461 1.91 3.16 -7.62
N VAL A 462 0.61 3.31 -7.80
CA VAL A 462 -0.22 4.19 -6.97
C VAL A 462 -1.16 3.33 -6.16
N VAL A 463 -1.08 3.43 -4.85
CA VAL A 463 -1.86 2.65 -3.91
C VAL A 463 -2.59 3.59 -2.98
N LYS A 464 -3.90 3.42 -2.91
CA LYS A 464 -4.76 4.11 -1.95
C LYS A 464 -5.55 3.07 -1.16
N SER A 465 -5.52 3.19 0.15
CA SER A 465 -6.26 2.28 1.05
C SER A 465 -7.11 3.09 2.04
N ASP A 466 -8.42 2.88 2.02
CA ASP A 466 -9.39 3.49 2.94
C ASP A 466 -10.02 2.40 3.82
N THR A 467 -9.60 2.31 5.09
CA THR A 467 -10.07 1.29 6.04
C THR A 467 -10.75 1.94 7.23
N ILE A 468 -12.07 1.80 7.33
CA ILE A 468 -12.87 2.54 8.31
C ILE A 468 -13.81 1.60 9.07
N ALA A 469 -13.62 1.50 10.38
CA ALA A 469 -14.51 0.78 11.30
C ALA A 469 -15.12 1.75 12.31
N TYR A 470 -16.45 1.77 12.49
CA TYR A 470 -17.05 2.69 13.44
C TYR A 470 -18.41 2.33 14.01
N ILE A 471 -18.67 2.89 15.18
CA ILE A 471 -20.02 3.01 15.75
C ILE A 471 -20.43 4.47 15.54
N ALA A 472 -21.48 4.71 14.77
CA ALA A 472 -21.86 6.06 14.35
C ALA A 472 -22.54 6.89 15.47
N ASP A 473 -22.76 8.17 15.16
CA ASP A 473 -23.38 9.13 16.07
C ASP A 473 -24.74 8.66 16.61
N ASN A 474 -24.98 8.86 17.90
CA ASN A 474 -26.23 8.49 18.59
C ASN A 474 -26.60 6.99 18.54
N ALA A 475 -25.69 6.09 18.14
CA ALA A 475 -25.93 4.64 18.22
C ALA A 475 -25.97 4.16 19.68
N TRP A 476 -26.79 3.14 19.96
CA TRP A 476 -26.99 2.55 21.30
C TRP A 476 -26.55 1.09 21.27
N VAL A 477 -25.38 0.80 21.82
CA VAL A 477 -24.78 -0.55 21.83
C VAL A 477 -24.83 -1.11 23.25
N ASN A 478 -25.39 -2.32 23.40
CA ASN A 478 -25.46 -3.09 24.65
C ASN A 478 -26.19 -2.40 25.82
N GLN A 479 -27.20 -1.59 25.49
CA GLN A 479 -27.99 -0.86 26.48
C GLN A 479 -29.10 -1.72 27.11
N ASN A 480 -29.43 -2.88 26.52
CA ASN A 480 -30.49 -3.74 27.02
C ASN A 480 -29.98 -4.72 28.08
N VAL A 481 -30.56 -4.64 29.29
CA VAL A 481 -30.24 -5.50 30.44
C VAL A 481 -30.43 -6.99 30.18
N ALA A 482 -31.30 -7.38 29.23
CA ALA A 482 -31.55 -8.78 28.90
C ALA A 482 -30.33 -9.49 28.28
N TYR A 483 -29.39 -8.75 27.70
CA TYR A 483 -28.23 -9.27 26.98
C TYR A 483 -26.91 -9.05 27.73
N GLN A 484 -26.95 -8.53 28.97
CA GLN A 484 -25.72 -8.23 29.71
C GLN A 484 -25.16 -9.49 30.38
N THR A 485 -24.19 -10.13 29.74
CA THR A 485 -23.43 -11.26 30.33
C THR A 485 -22.04 -10.80 30.79
N ILE A 486 -21.35 -11.58 31.62
CA ILE A 486 -19.99 -11.25 32.09
C ILE A 486 -18.93 -11.19 30.98
N ASN A 487 -19.21 -11.78 29.82
CA ASN A 487 -18.27 -11.84 28.70
C ASN A 487 -18.50 -10.71 27.67
N GLN A 488 -19.55 -9.89 27.84
CA GLN A 488 -19.95 -8.85 26.90
C GLN A 488 -18.83 -7.85 26.62
N SER A 489 -18.30 -7.82 25.40
CA SER A 489 -17.25 -6.89 24.94
C SER A 489 -17.66 -6.16 23.65
N VAL A 490 -17.01 -5.02 23.39
CA VAL A 490 -17.20 -4.25 22.15
C VAL A 490 -15.84 -3.96 21.53
N SER A 491 -15.67 -4.31 20.27
CA SER A 491 -14.42 -4.08 19.52
C SER A 491 -14.72 -3.38 18.21
N VAL A 492 -14.01 -2.27 17.97
CA VAL A 492 -14.01 -1.51 16.71
C VAL A 492 -12.59 -1.52 16.18
N LEU A 493 -12.34 -2.26 15.10
CA LEU A 493 -11.00 -2.57 14.60
C LEU A 493 -10.87 -2.17 13.13
N ALA A 494 -9.87 -1.35 12.81
CA ALA A 494 -9.49 -1.01 11.45
C ALA A 494 -8.03 -1.42 11.22
N ASP A 495 -7.79 -2.24 10.21
CA ASP A 495 -6.48 -2.85 9.93
C ASP A 495 -6.10 -2.69 8.44
N SER A 496 -4.92 -2.15 8.16
CA SER A 496 -4.47 -1.93 6.77
C SER A 496 -3.04 -2.39 6.55
N GLU A 497 -2.86 -3.39 5.68
CA GLU A 497 -1.56 -3.96 5.35
C GLU A 497 -1.19 -3.66 3.89
N THR A 498 0.04 -3.23 3.64
CA THR A 498 0.55 -3.06 2.27
C THR A 498 1.97 -3.60 2.14
N TYR A 499 2.18 -4.46 1.15
CA TYR A 499 3.46 -5.02 0.79
C TYR A 499 3.74 -4.80 -0.71
N ILE A 500 4.82 -4.10 -1.03
CA ILE A 500 5.19 -3.76 -2.41
C ILE A 500 6.62 -4.23 -2.68
N VAL A 501 6.79 -5.04 -3.72
CA VAL A 501 8.09 -5.35 -4.32
C VAL A 501 8.06 -4.88 -5.76
N THR A 502 8.95 -3.95 -6.11
CA THR A 502 9.00 -3.41 -7.47
C THR A 502 10.41 -3.34 -8.03
N VAL A 503 10.59 -3.87 -9.24
CA VAL A 503 11.88 -3.95 -9.94
C VAL A 503 11.77 -3.25 -11.29
N ALA A 504 12.69 -2.32 -11.54
CA ALA A 504 12.89 -1.68 -12.82
C ALA A 504 14.32 -1.95 -13.30
N GLY A 505 14.48 -2.69 -14.39
CA GLY A 505 15.76 -3.15 -14.90
C GLY A 505 15.98 -2.73 -16.35
N SER A 506 17.14 -2.18 -16.68
CA SER A 506 17.43 -1.79 -18.06
C SER A 506 18.84 -2.17 -18.48
N GLY A 507 18.98 -2.83 -19.62
CA GLY A 507 20.26 -3.34 -20.11
C GLY A 507 20.48 -3.06 -21.60
N GLY A 508 21.67 -2.61 -22.00
CA GLY A 508 21.94 -2.34 -23.42
C GLY A 508 23.40 -2.45 -23.84
N GLY A 509 23.64 -2.99 -25.04
CA GLY A 509 24.97 -3.08 -25.65
C GLY A 509 25.00 -2.59 -27.10
N ALA A 510 25.95 -1.72 -27.45
CA ALA A 510 26.09 -1.23 -28.84
C ALA A 510 27.51 -0.97 -29.35
N GLY A 511 27.71 -1.10 -30.67
CA GLY A 511 29.02 -0.81 -31.29
C GLY A 511 29.43 0.67 -31.29
N ALA A 512 28.49 1.62 -31.22
CA ALA A 512 28.79 3.05 -31.10
C ALA A 512 28.20 3.67 -29.82
N ALA A 513 26.88 3.68 -29.64
CA ALA A 513 26.26 4.37 -28.50
C ALA A 513 25.16 3.55 -27.83
N ALA A 514 25.11 3.53 -26.50
CA ALA A 514 24.05 2.91 -25.73
C ALA A 514 23.47 3.94 -24.75
N VAL A 515 22.16 4.13 -24.77
CA VAL A 515 21.46 5.12 -23.93
C VAL A 515 20.28 4.46 -23.24
N GLY A 516 20.01 4.80 -21.99
CA GLY A 516 18.71 4.53 -21.42
C GLY A 516 18.58 4.79 -19.93
N GLY A 517 17.70 4.07 -19.26
CA GLY A 517 17.43 4.32 -17.86
C GLY A 517 16.14 3.69 -17.38
N ALA A 518 15.96 3.71 -16.06
CA ALA A 518 14.80 3.19 -15.40
C ALA A 518 14.24 4.20 -14.38
N ALA A 519 12.93 4.42 -14.44
CA ALA A 519 12.19 5.20 -13.45
C ALA A 519 11.26 4.27 -12.68
N ASN A 520 11.33 4.32 -11.36
CA ASN A 520 10.45 3.60 -10.44
C ASN A 520 9.77 4.56 -9.48
N VAL A 521 8.47 4.78 -9.68
CA VAL A 521 7.70 5.77 -8.95
C VAL A 521 6.61 5.06 -8.15
N GLY A 522 6.50 5.38 -6.88
CA GLY A 522 5.42 4.90 -6.02
C GLY A 522 4.79 5.99 -5.17
N VAL A 523 3.47 5.96 -5.08
CA VAL A 523 2.69 6.79 -4.15
C VAL A 523 1.79 5.85 -3.36
N LEU A 524 1.94 5.86 -2.04
CA LEU A 524 1.11 5.10 -1.11
C LEU A 524 0.38 6.09 -0.21
N THR A 525 -0.94 6.07 -0.25
CA THR A 525 -1.79 6.86 0.64
C THR A 525 -2.70 5.94 1.44
N LYS A 526 -2.65 6.04 2.76
CA LYS A 526 -3.48 5.22 3.64
C LYS A 526 -4.28 6.07 4.60
N ASN A 527 -5.51 5.63 4.84
CA ASN A 527 -6.43 6.27 5.74
C ASN A 527 -7.16 5.19 6.56
N THR A 528 -6.63 4.93 7.76
CA THR A 528 -7.09 3.88 8.67
C THR A 528 -7.76 4.51 9.89
N LYS A 529 -9.06 4.28 10.08
CA LYS A 529 -9.83 4.89 11.18
C LYS A 529 -10.69 3.90 11.93
N ALA A 530 -10.56 3.91 13.26
CA ALA A 530 -11.46 3.22 14.17
C ALA A 530 -12.08 4.21 15.15
N TYR A 531 -13.41 4.30 15.26
CA TYR A 531 -13.99 5.27 16.19
C TYR A 531 -15.39 4.94 16.75
N ILE A 532 -15.69 5.57 17.87
CA ILE A 532 -17.03 5.68 18.45
C ILE A 532 -17.50 7.13 18.28
N GLY A 533 -18.61 7.32 17.58
CA GLY A 533 -19.14 8.61 17.13
C GLY A 533 -19.82 9.43 18.23
N LYS A 534 -20.28 10.62 17.85
CA LYS A 534 -20.81 11.64 18.77
C LYS A 534 -22.07 11.18 19.47
N ASN A 535 -22.16 11.42 20.77
CA ASN A 535 -23.31 11.05 21.60
C ASN A 535 -23.72 9.56 21.53
N ALA A 536 -22.84 8.68 21.04
CA ALA A 536 -23.09 7.24 21.06
C ALA A 536 -23.05 6.73 22.51
N LEU A 537 -23.90 5.75 22.82
CA LEU A 537 -23.96 5.07 24.11
C LEU A 537 -23.45 3.64 23.92
N VAL A 538 -22.29 3.32 24.49
CA VAL A 538 -21.63 2.02 24.34
C VAL A 538 -21.33 1.44 25.70
N SER A 539 -21.82 0.23 25.97
CA SER A 539 -21.59 -0.45 27.25
C SER A 539 -21.00 -1.85 27.06
N ALA A 540 -20.17 -2.29 28.00
CA ALA A 540 -19.61 -3.63 28.04
C ALA A 540 -19.41 -4.13 29.47
N ARG A 541 -19.53 -5.44 29.68
CA ARG A 541 -19.23 -6.09 30.97
C ARG A 541 -17.80 -6.62 31.06
N LYS A 542 -17.10 -6.72 29.93
CA LYS A 542 -15.70 -7.10 29.85
C LYS A 542 -14.86 -5.93 29.37
N ASP A 543 -14.60 -5.78 28.08
CA ASP A 543 -13.69 -4.75 27.56
C ASP A 543 -14.32 -3.99 26.40
N ILE A 544 -13.84 -2.75 26.18
CA ILE A 544 -14.13 -1.95 24.98
C ILE A 544 -12.81 -1.62 24.29
N VAL A 545 -12.67 -1.95 23.01
CA VAL A 545 -11.47 -1.74 22.21
C VAL A 545 -11.79 -0.92 20.96
N VAL A 546 -11.02 0.13 20.73
CA VAL A 546 -11.01 0.92 19.50
C VAL A 546 -9.56 0.92 19.00
N SER A 547 -9.26 0.19 17.92
CA SER A 547 -7.90 0.02 17.39
C SER A 547 -7.83 0.34 15.90
N ALA A 548 -6.89 1.18 15.51
CA ALA A 548 -6.53 1.46 14.12
C ALA A 548 -5.06 1.11 13.91
N GLU A 549 -4.75 0.18 13.00
CA GLU A 549 -3.41 -0.35 12.78
C GLU A 549 -3.08 -0.30 11.27
N SER A 550 -1.91 0.25 10.93
CA SER A 550 -1.43 0.40 9.55
C SER A 550 0.00 -0.14 9.46
N THR A 551 0.24 -1.07 8.53
CA THR A 551 1.56 -1.66 8.28
C THR A 551 1.94 -1.53 6.80
N GLU A 552 3.13 -1.02 6.51
CA GLU A 552 3.65 -0.82 5.16
C GLU A 552 5.07 -1.36 5.01
N LEU A 553 5.31 -2.16 3.98
CA LEU A 553 6.63 -2.57 3.55
C LEU A 553 6.79 -2.36 2.05
N LEU A 554 7.78 -1.59 1.65
CA LEU A 554 8.18 -1.43 0.26
C LEU A 554 9.64 -1.81 0.05
N VAL A 555 9.88 -2.65 -0.95
CA VAL A 555 11.20 -2.98 -1.47
C VAL A 555 11.23 -2.61 -2.94
N ALA A 556 12.05 -1.62 -3.29
CA ALA A 556 12.20 -1.13 -4.65
C ALA A 556 13.64 -1.23 -5.13
N VAL A 557 13.80 -1.76 -6.34
CA VAL A 557 15.08 -1.93 -7.00
C VAL A 557 15.01 -1.32 -8.39
N THR A 558 15.94 -0.42 -8.70
CA THR A 558 16.06 0.24 -10.01
C THR A 558 17.51 0.10 -10.48
N ILE A 559 17.74 -0.63 -11.58
CA ILE A 559 19.10 -0.96 -12.04
C ILE A 559 19.23 -0.78 -13.55
N SER A 560 20.29 -0.09 -13.97
CA SER A 560 20.64 0.10 -15.37
C SER A 560 22.10 -0.27 -15.67
N ILE A 561 22.32 -1.09 -16.69
CA ILE A 561 23.66 -1.52 -17.13
C ILE A 561 23.85 -1.32 -18.63
N TYR A 562 24.83 -0.51 -19.04
CA TYR A 562 25.05 -0.17 -20.45
C TYR A 562 26.51 -0.29 -20.91
N GLY A 563 26.70 -0.86 -22.10
CA GLY A 563 28.01 -1.03 -22.75
C GLY A 563 28.03 -0.45 -24.17
N ALA A 564 29.06 0.34 -24.53
CA ALA A 564 29.18 0.86 -25.89
C ALA A 564 30.61 1.04 -26.44
N GLY A 565 30.80 0.93 -27.76
CA GLY A 565 32.10 1.17 -28.38
C GLY A 565 32.56 2.63 -28.35
N ALA A 566 31.64 3.60 -28.32
CA ALA A 566 31.96 5.03 -28.17
C ALA A 566 31.34 5.63 -26.90
N ALA A 567 30.01 5.62 -26.74
CA ALA A 567 29.35 6.31 -25.63
C ALA A 567 28.26 5.49 -24.92
N ALA A 568 28.30 5.41 -23.59
CA ALA A 568 27.26 4.77 -22.78
C ALA A 568 26.66 5.80 -21.81
N VAL A 569 25.35 6.00 -21.83
CA VAL A 569 24.66 6.98 -20.98
C VAL A 569 23.45 6.33 -20.33
N SER A 570 23.34 6.39 -19.00
CA SER A 570 22.07 6.06 -18.37
C SER A 570 21.76 6.89 -17.13
N GLY A 571 20.47 6.94 -16.82
CA GLY A 571 19.94 7.64 -15.66
C GLY A 571 18.82 6.84 -15.02
N ASP A 572 18.98 6.54 -13.74
CA ASP A 572 17.98 5.86 -12.95
C ASP A 572 17.39 6.76 -11.88
N MET A 573 16.10 6.57 -11.63
CA MET A 573 15.35 7.32 -10.65
C MET A 573 14.41 6.41 -9.87
N ALA A 574 14.44 6.49 -8.55
CA ALA A 574 13.42 5.93 -7.67
C ALA A 574 12.78 7.04 -6.84
N THR A 575 11.46 7.14 -6.83
CA THR A 575 10.75 8.09 -5.97
C THR A 575 9.57 7.46 -5.28
N PHE A 576 9.55 7.47 -3.96
CA PHE A 576 8.48 6.87 -3.17
C PHE A 576 7.91 7.86 -2.16
N THR A 577 6.60 8.06 -2.20
CA THR A 577 5.88 8.92 -1.25
C THR A 577 4.88 8.12 -0.45
N PHE A 578 5.03 8.09 0.87
CA PHE A 578 4.06 7.51 1.80
C PHE A 578 3.31 8.62 2.50
N ALA A 579 1.99 8.53 2.54
CA ALA A 579 1.09 9.44 3.23
C ALA A 579 0.11 8.63 4.07
N ASN A 580 0.47 8.40 5.34
CA ASN A 580 -0.31 7.54 6.23
C ASN A 580 -1.09 8.38 7.25
N PHE A 581 -2.37 8.05 7.41
CA PHE A 581 -3.25 8.67 8.37
C PHE A 581 -3.97 7.61 9.19
N THR A 582 -3.53 7.43 10.43
CA THR A 582 -4.07 6.39 11.34
C THR A 582 -4.70 7.03 12.56
N GLN A 583 -5.99 6.78 12.79
CA GLN A 583 -6.74 7.39 13.88
C GLN A 583 -7.63 6.42 14.66
N ALA A 584 -7.51 6.42 15.98
CA ALA A 584 -8.43 5.75 16.89
C ALA A 584 -9.03 6.75 17.88
N TYR A 585 -10.35 6.85 17.98
CA TYR A 585 -10.94 7.82 18.90
C TYR A 585 -12.34 7.53 19.42
N ILE A 586 -12.67 8.20 20.53
CA ILE A 586 -14.02 8.31 21.07
C ILE A 586 -14.43 9.78 20.96
N ASP A 587 -15.46 10.06 20.17
CA ASP A 587 -15.86 11.43 19.79
C ASP A 587 -16.70 12.14 20.88
N THR A 588 -16.90 13.43 20.66
CA THR A 588 -17.53 14.41 21.53
C THR A 588 -18.89 13.92 22.04
N GLY A 589 -19.06 13.96 23.36
CA GLY A 589 -20.33 13.60 24.01
C GLY A 589 -20.67 12.11 24.01
N ALA A 590 -19.84 11.24 23.44
CA ALA A 590 -20.02 9.80 23.56
C ALA A 590 -19.93 9.36 25.04
N VAL A 591 -20.72 8.36 25.42
CA VAL A 591 -20.68 7.74 26.75
C VAL A 591 -20.28 6.28 26.59
N VAL A 592 -19.09 5.96 27.07
CA VAL A 592 -18.48 4.63 26.98
C VAL A 592 -18.32 4.08 28.39
N ASP A 593 -18.95 2.95 28.69
CA ASP A 593 -19.00 2.35 30.02
C ASP A 593 -18.57 0.88 29.99
N SER A 594 -17.41 0.57 30.56
CA SER A 594 -16.83 -0.77 30.58
C SER A 594 -16.57 -1.22 32.02
N TYR A 595 -17.18 -2.33 32.43
CA TYR A 595 -16.90 -2.94 33.74
C TYR A 595 -15.43 -3.40 33.86
N GLY A 596 -14.79 -3.77 32.76
CA GLY A 596 -13.36 -4.01 32.69
C GLY A 596 -12.62 -2.82 32.10
N ASN A 597 -11.95 -3.01 30.97
CA ASN A 597 -11.00 -2.03 30.45
C ASN A 597 -11.51 -1.30 29.21
N VAL A 598 -10.87 -0.17 28.89
CA VAL A 598 -11.05 0.57 27.64
C VAL A 598 -9.68 0.80 26.99
N LYS A 599 -9.51 0.38 25.73
CA LYS A 599 -8.32 0.63 24.91
C LYS A 599 -8.70 1.47 23.70
N VAL A 600 -8.00 2.58 23.51
CA VAL A 600 -8.01 3.39 22.28
C VAL A 600 -6.58 3.41 21.74
N SER A 601 -6.34 2.84 20.57
CA SER A 601 -4.99 2.57 20.07
C SER A 601 -4.84 2.90 18.59
N ALA A 602 -3.83 3.68 18.24
CA ALA A 602 -3.46 3.94 16.86
C ALA A 602 -1.98 3.52 16.65
N LEU A 603 -1.72 2.69 15.64
CA LEU A 603 -0.39 2.18 15.31
C LEU A 603 -0.08 2.36 13.81
N ASP A 604 1.09 2.89 13.49
CA ASP A 604 1.58 3.06 12.11
C ASP A 604 3.02 2.55 12.01
N ASP A 605 3.22 1.48 11.24
CA ASP A 605 4.49 0.79 11.07
C ASP A 605 4.91 0.80 9.59
N SER A 606 5.89 1.65 9.22
CA SER A 606 6.32 1.80 7.83
C SER A 606 7.80 1.48 7.62
N LEU A 607 8.11 0.60 6.66
CA LEU A 607 9.46 0.28 6.20
C LEU A 607 9.60 0.49 4.69
N LEU A 608 10.55 1.34 4.30
CA LEU A 608 10.91 1.60 2.91
C LEU A 608 12.35 1.20 2.66
N ILE A 609 12.57 0.33 1.66
CA ILE A 609 13.88 -0.04 1.15
C ILE A 609 13.95 0.35 -0.33
N SER A 610 14.86 1.25 -0.70
CA SER A 610 15.05 1.69 -2.09
C SER A 610 16.50 1.54 -2.53
N ILE A 611 16.71 0.85 -3.65
CA ILE A 611 18.01 0.64 -4.28
C ILE A 611 17.97 1.23 -5.69
N VAL A 612 18.93 2.10 -6.02
CA VAL A 612 19.12 2.66 -7.35
C VAL A 612 20.56 2.45 -7.79
N ALA A 613 20.82 1.73 -8.87
CA ALA A 613 22.19 1.44 -9.30
C ALA A 613 22.39 1.56 -10.81
N VAL A 614 23.42 2.31 -11.20
CA VAL A 614 23.84 2.48 -12.59
C VAL A 614 25.24 1.94 -12.81
N GLY A 615 25.44 1.13 -13.86
CA GLY A 615 26.75 0.62 -14.28
C GLY A 615 26.99 0.78 -15.78
N ASN A 616 27.83 1.75 -16.17
CA ASN A 616 28.08 2.07 -17.58
C ASN A 616 29.55 1.88 -17.99
N GLY A 617 29.78 1.31 -19.17
CA GLY A 617 31.10 1.11 -19.76
C GLY A 617 31.18 1.54 -21.22
N ALA A 618 32.18 2.34 -21.61
CA ALA A 618 32.32 2.77 -23.01
C ALA A 618 33.75 2.96 -23.52
N GLY A 619 33.96 2.84 -24.84
CA GLY A 619 35.27 3.08 -25.44
C GLY A 619 35.73 4.55 -25.41
N ALA A 620 34.83 5.52 -25.45
CA ALA A 620 35.16 6.95 -25.37
C ALA A 620 34.57 7.64 -24.14
N ALA A 621 33.25 7.63 -23.95
CA ALA A 621 32.60 8.35 -22.85
C ALA A 621 31.50 7.55 -22.15
N ALA A 622 31.49 7.53 -20.83
CA ALA A 622 30.43 6.92 -20.04
C ALA A 622 29.83 7.95 -19.07
N VAL A 623 28.50 8.01 -19.00
CA VAL A 623 27.77 8.92 -18.09
C VAL A 623 26.72 8.12 -17.32
N GLY A 624 26.73 8.17 -15.99
CA GLY A 624 25.76 7.48 -15.13
C GLY A 624 25.13 8.42 -14.10
N GLY A 625 23.80 8.45 -14.03
CA GLY A 625 23.05 9.23 -13.04
C GLY A 625 22.16 8.34 -12.18
N ALA A 626 22.21 8.48 -10.86
CA ALA A 626 21.29 7.81 -9.95
C ALA A 626 20.57 8.84 -9.05
N LEU A 627 19.25 8.74 -8.95
CA LEU A 627 18.44 9.62 -8.08
C LEU A 627 17.50 8.77 -7.23
N SER A 628 17.52 8.97 -5.91
CA SER A 628 16.50 8.41 -5.01
C SER A 628 15.87 9.53 -4.18
N VAL A 629 14.55 9.69 -4.24
CA VAL A 629 13.82 10.68 -3.44
C VAL A 629 12.67 10.01 -2.73
N ASN A 630 12.78 9.87 -1.41
CA ASN A 630 11.74 9.21 -0.61
C ASN A 630 11.19 10.18 0.42
N THR A 631 9.86 10.23 0.50
CA THR A 631 9.15 11.08 1.45
C THR A 631 8.14 10.24 2.21
N VAL A 632 8.25 10.19 3.53
CA VAL A 632 7.28 9.54 4.40
C VAL A 632 6.64 10.62 5.26
N VAL A 633 5.34 10.82 5.07
CA VAL A 633 4.50 11.68 5.90
C VAL A 633 3.51 10.81 6.64
N SER A 634 3.51 10.90 7.96
CA SER A 634 2.59 10.12 8.78
C SER A 634 1.93 10.96 9.86
N GLN A 635 0.66 10.65 10.13
CA GLN A 635 -0.10 11.16 11.26
C GLN A 635 -0.79 10.02 11.99
N THR A 636 -0.37 9.75 13.22
CA THR A 636 -0.95 8.72 14.08
C THR A 636 -1.59 9.37 15.30
N ARG A 637 -2.90 9.21 15.49
CA ARG A 637 -3.62 9.85 16.60
C ARG A 637 -4.53 8.90 17.35
N ALA A 638 -4.39 8.86 18.67
CA ALA A 638 -5.30 8.14 19.57
C ALA A 638 -5.90 9.13 20.57
N TYR A 639 -7.22 9.26 20.64
CA TYR A 639 -7.78 10.27 21.55
C TYR A 639 -9.19 10.02 22.09
N ILE A 640 -9.45 10.64 23.24
CA ILE A 640 -10.78 10.87 23.78
C ILE A 640 -11.10 12.34 23.54
N ALA A 641 -12.14 12.62 22.75
CA ALA A 641 -12.50 13.97 22.36
C ALA A 641 -13.06 14.80 23.53
N ASP A 642 -13.20 16.10 23.29
CA ASP A 642 -13.74 17.03 24.27
C ASP A 642 -15.15 16.62 24.71
N GLY A 643 -15.44 16.70 26.01
CA GLY A 643 -16.78 16.39 26.56
C GLY A 643 -17.23 14.93 26.48
N ALA A 644 -16.40 13.99 26.00
CA ALA A 644 -16.72 12.56 26.04
C ALA A 644 -16.65 12.02 27.49
N THR A 645 -17.48 11.01 27.81
CA THR A 645 -17.48 10.33 29.10
C THR A 645 -17.00 8.90 28.93
N VAL A 646 -15.95 8.51 29.66
CA VAL A 646 -15.37 7.16 29.60
C VAL A 646 -15.23 6.60 31.01
N ASN A 647 -15.95 5.54 31.33
CA ASN A 647 -15.80 4.79 32.56
C ASN A 647 -15.12 3.45 32.25
N ALA A 648 -13.85 3.33 32.63
CA ALA A 648 -13.05 2.13 32.49
C ALA A 648 -12.76 1.57 33.89
N HIS A 649 -13.68 0.78 34.44
CA HIS A 649 -13.69 0.38 35.86
C HIS A 649 -12.52 -0.53 36.26
N GLY A 650 -11.88 -1.22 35.31
CA GLY A 650 -10.71 -2.06 35.51
C GLY A 650 -10.97 -3.32 36.35
N ASN A 651 -12.21 -3.80 36.45
CA ASN A 651 -12.58 -4.93 37.31
C ASN A 651 -12.29 -6.32 36.70
N THR A 652 -11.84 -6.37 35.45
CA THR A 652 -11.43 -7.59 34.75
C THR A 652 -9.90 -7.68 34.68
N VAL A 653 -9.37 -8.79 34.15
CA VAL A 653 -7.94 -8.89 33.83
C VAL A 653 -7.57 -7.77 32.85
N GLY A 654 -6.41 -7.14 33.03
CA GLY A 654 -6.00 -6.01 32.20
C GLY A 654 -5.83 -6.36 30.71
N ILE A 655 -5.93 -5.33 29.88
CA ILE A 655 -5.78 -5.41 28.43
C ILE A 655 -4.33 -5.16 28.02
N SER A 656 -3.89 -5.84 26.95
CA SER A 656 -2.59 -5.58 26.32
C SER A 656 -2.61 -4.22 25.61
N ALA A 657 -1.71 -3.32 26.03
CA ALA A 657 -1.50 -2.02 25.43
C ALA A 657 -0.03 -1.88 25.02
N TYR A 658 0.22 -1.12 23.97
CA TYR A 658 1.58 -0.94 23.49
C TYR A 658 2.40 -0.01 24.40
N THR A 659 3.68 -0.34 24.53
CA THR A 659 4.61 0.40 25.38
C THR A 659 5.30 1.57 24.69
N GLY A 660 5.31 1.58 23.35
CA GLY A 660 6.12 2.52 22.56
C GLY A 660 7.61 2.16 22.49
N ILE A 661 8.03 1.06 23.13
CA ILE A 661 9.39 0.54 23.08
C ILE A 661 9.42 -0.61 22.09
N LEU A 662 10.38 -0.56 21.17
CA LEU A 662 10.63 -1.65 20.23
C LEU A 662 11.49 -2.72 20.90
N ALA A 663 11.17 -3.99 20.65
CA ALA A 663 12.08 -5.08 20.89
C ALA A 663 13.32 -4.95 19.98
N THR A 664 14.37 -5.72 20.27
CA THR A 664 15.49 -5.86 19.33
C THR A 664 14.93 -6.27 17.96
N PRO A 665 15.29 -5.57 16.87
CA PRO A 665 14.83 -5.92 15.54
C PRO A 665 15.01 -7.41 15.27
N SER A 666 13.96 -8.08 14.80
CA SER A 666 14.17 -9.39 14.17
C SER A 666 14.96 -9.14 12.89
N THR A 667 15.76 -10.11 12.43
CA THR A 667 16.15 -10.12 11.02
C THR A 667 14.88 -9.93 10.18
N LEU A 668 14.95 -9.19 9.08
CA LEU A 668 13.84 -9.13 8.13
C LEU A 668 13.34 -10.56 7.91
N PRO A 669 12.01 -10.80 7.84
CA PRO A 669 11.52 -12.10 7.44
C PRO A 669 12.25 -12.45 6.15
N ALA A 670 12.98 -13.56 6.16
CA ALA A 670 13.51 -14.17 4.96
C ALA A 670 12.35 -14.22 3.97
N GLY A 671 12.35 -13.34 2.96
CA GLY A 671 11.35 -13.39 1.91
C GLY A 671 11.39 -14.77 1.25
N GLY A 672 10.45 -15.07 0.36
CA GLY A 672 10.56 -16.27 -0.50
C GLY A 672 11.87 -16.37 -1.33
N TRP A 673 12.77 -15.39 -1.19
CA TRP A 673 14.09 -15.27 -1.81
C TRP A 673 15.24 -15.77 -0.93
N ASP A 674 15.05 -15.98 0.38
CA ASP A 674 16.16 -16.26 1.32
C ASP A 674 16.35 -17.74 1.67
N ASP A 675 15.35 -18.60 1.47
CA ASP A 675 15.44 -19.99 1.95
C ASP A 675 15.83 -21.00 0.85
N GLY A 676 16.42 -20.53 -0.26
CA GLY A 676 16.66 -21.38 -1.43
C GLY A 676 15.39 -22.10 -1.91
N ARG A 677 14.21 -21.61 -1.55
CA ARG A 677 12.92 -22.18 -1.96
C ARG A 677 12.50 -21.54 -3.27
N PHE A 678 12.62 -22.38 -4.28
CA PHE A 678 12.39 -22.17 -5.70
C PHE A 678 11.02 -21.56 -6.02
N ILE A 679 10.91 -20.90 -7.18
CA ILE A 679 9.61 -20.81 -7.86
C ILE A 679 9.38 -22.17 -8.50
N ASP A 680 8.64 -23.01 -7.79
CA ASP A 680 8.07 -24.27 -8.28
C ASP A 680 6.75 -23.91 -8.98
N LEU A 681 6.78 -23.73 -10.32
CA LEU A 681 5.61 -23.26 -11.07
C LEU A 681 4.54 -24.36 -11.20
N ASP A 682 4.91 -25.64 -11.05
CA ASP A 682 4.01 -26.78 -11.25
C ASP A 682 3.70 -27.60 -9.99
N GLY A 683 4.33 -27.27 -8.86
CA GLY A 683 4.08 -27.85 -7.54
C GLY A 683 4.69 -29.23 -7.34
N ASP A 684 5.71 -29.60 -8.12
CA ASP A 684 6.32 -30.94 -8.09
C ASP A 684 7.46 -31.09 -7.07
N GLY A 685 7.85 -30.00 -6.42
CA GLY A 685 8.94 -29.95 -5.44
C GLY A 685 10.34 -29.87 -6.07
N VAL A 686 10.44 -29.59 -7.37
CA VAL A 686 11.66 -29.43 -8.16
C VAL A 686 11.72 -28.00 -8.74
N SER A 687 12.92 -27.45 -8.95
CA SER A 687 13.09 -26.05 -9.41
C SER A 687 12.99 -25.91 -10.93
N ASP A 688 12.05 -25.09 -11.42
CA ASP A 688 11.85 -24.80 -12.86
C ASP A 688 12.77 -23.70 -13.43
N VAL A 689 13.43 -22.90 -12.58
CA VAL A 689 14.33 -21.81 -13.00
C VAL A 689 15.70 -21.97 -12.31
N GLN A 690 16.78 -21.70 -13.04
CA GLN A 690 18.16 -21.70 -12.52
C GLN A 690 18.39 -20.50 -11.58
N PRO A 691 19.25 -20.64 -10.54
CA PRO A 691 19.43 -19.62 -9.50
C PRO A 691 19.94 -18.28 -10.06
N VAL A 692 19.43 -17.18 -9.49
CA VAL A 692 20.06 -15.86 -9.61
C VAL A 692 21.19 -15.82 -8.60
N ASP A 693 22.41 -15.57 -9.06
CA ASP A 693 23.58 -15.40 -8.21
C ASP A 693 23.39 -14.15 -7.32
N LYS A 694 23.50 -14.31 -5.99
CA LYS A 694 23.36 -13.22 -5.00
C LYS A 694 24.69 -12.52 -4.72
N SER A 695 25.78 -13.10 -5.22
CA SER A 695 27.10 -12.50 -5.20
C SER A 695 27.15 -11.33 -6.17
N ILE A 696 27.56 -10.16 -5.68
CA ILE A 696 27.95 -9.04 -6.54
C ILE A 696 29.44 -9.25 -6.84
N ASP A 697 29.78 -9.27 -8.12
CA ASP A 697 31.16 -9.22 -8.62
C ASP A 697 31.21 -8.14 -9.72
N LEU A 698 31.53 -6.89 -9.34
CA LEU A 698 31.60 -5.76 -10.27
C LEU A 698 32.86 -5.78 -11.15
N ASN A 699 33.88 -6.58 -10.83
CA ASN A 699 35.15 -6.61 -11.57
C ASN A 699 35.30 -7.84 -12.47
N LEU A 700 34.37 -8.80 -12.38
CA LEU A 700 34.29 -10.03 -13.17
C LEU A 700 35.52 -10.93 -13.00
N ASP A 701 36.19 -10.88 -11.85
CA ASP A 701 37.39 -11.68 -11.55
C ASP A 701 37.07 -13.07 -10.95
N GLY A 702 35.80 -13.32 -10.64
CA GLY A 702 35.32 -14.57 -10.05
C GLY A 702 35.45 -14.62 -8.52
N VAL A 703 35.67 -13.48 -7.86
CA VAL A 703 35.61 -13.27 -6.42
C VAL A 703 34.56 -12.21 -6.12
N ASP A 704 33.61 -12.55 -5.25
CA ASP A 704 32.51 -11.68 -4.87
C ASP A 704 33.04 -10.38 -4.18
N ASP A 705 32.66 -9.21 -4.72
CA ASP A 705 32.95 -7.89 -4.17
C ASP A 705 31.82 -7.34 -3.27
N GLY A 706 30.71 -8.07 -3.21
CA GLY A 706 29.60 -7.85 -2.30
C GLY A 706 28.67 -9.06 -2.24
N ASP A 707 27.81 -9.05 -1.22
CA ASP A 707 26.79 -10.07 -1.01
C ASP A 707 25.49 -9.34 -0.62
N VAL A 708 24.35 -9.83 -1.12
CA VAL A 708 23.02 -9.37 -0.72
C VAL A 708 22.27 -10.38 0.15
N ASP A 709 22.91 -11.50 0.50
CA ASP A 709 22.36 -12.53 1.38
C ASP A 709 22.52 -12.12 2.85
N GLY A 710 21.40 -11.97 3.55
CA GLY A 710 21.39 -11.59 4.97
C GLY A 710 21.70 -10.12 5.28
N ASN A 711 22.58 -9.42 4.56
CA ASN A 711 22.90 -7.98 4.67
C ASN A 711 23.29 -7.42 3.28
N ILE A 712 23.11 -6.12 2.98
CA ILE A 712 23.76 -5.51 1.81
C ILE A 712 25.19 -5.20 2.21
N ASN A 713 26.14 -5.98 1.71
CA ASN A 713 27.56 -5.82 1.97
C ASN A 713 28.27 -5.47 0.66
N PHE A 714 28.90 -4.30 0.58
CA PHE A 714 29.63 -3.87 -0.62
C PHE A 714 31.05 -3.43 -0.25
N THR A 715 32.05 -3.95 -0.97
CA THR A 715 33.44 -3.52 -0.86
C THR A 715 33.91 -2.91 -2.19
N PRO A 716 33.93 -1.56 -2.32
CA PRO A 716 34.45 -0.94 -3.54
C PRO A 716 35.95 -1.25 -3.69
N TYR A 717 36.31 -1.92 -4.78
CA TYR A 717 37.70 -2.21 -5.12
C TYR A 717 38.23 -1.26 -6.21
N SER A 718 39.49 -0.85 -6.09
CA SER A 718 40.22 -0.04 -7.07
C SER A 718 41.41 -0.84 -7.56
N GLU A 719 41.37 -1.34 -8.81
CA GLU A 719 42.53 -1.97 -9.42
C GLU A 719 43.22 -1.03 -10.43
N GLY A 720 44.38 -0.51 -10.04
CA GLY A 720 45.18 0.38 -10.87
C GLY A 720 46.59 0.63 -10.31
N ASN A 721 47.53 -0.24 -10.69
CA ASN A 721 48.99 -0.08 -10.65
C ASN A 721 49.68 0.02 -9.25
N THR A 722 50.61 -0.91 -9.02
CA THR A 722 51.35 -1.22 -7.77
C THR A 722 52.37 -0.15 -7.31
N SER A 723 52.09 1.14 -7.51
CA SER A 723 53.03 2.21 -7.14
C SER A 723 52.45 3.34 -6.27
N HIS A 724 51.22 3.23 -5.74
CA HIS A 724 50.70 4.18 -4.75
C HIS A 724 49.98 3.45 -3.59
N PRO A 725 50.36 3.68 -2.31
CA PRO A 725 49.72 3.03 -1.17
C PRO A 725 48.46 3.79 -0.77
N GLY A 726 47.32 3.11 -0.78
CA GLY A 726 46.04 3.66 -0.32
C GLY A 726 44.89 2.73 -0.61
N THR A 727 44.91 1.52 -0.05
CA THR A 727 43.75 0.62 -0.05
C THR A 727 42.64 1.27 0.78
N PHE A 728 41.55 1.69 0.15
CA PHE A 728 40.35 2.16 0.86
C PHE A 728 39.38 0.99 0.94
N THR A 729 39.45 0.24 2.04
CA THR A 729 38.51 -0.84 2.36
C THR A 729 37.57 -0.31 3.45
N GLN A 730 36.33 0.04 3.09
CA GLN A 730 35.25 0.18 4.06
C GLN A 730 34.17 -0.83 3.72
N ASN A 731 33.85 -1.71 4.67
CA ASN A 731 32.69 -2.57 4.59
C ASN A 731 31.46 -1.70 4.87
N ILE A 732 30.63 -1.46 3.87
CA ILE A 732 29.32 -0.86 4.08
C ILE A 732 28.39 -2.01 4.48
N ASN A 733 28.08 -2.11 5.77
CA ASN A 733 27.16 -3.11 6.29
C ASN A 733 25.80 -2.46 6.56
N VAL A 734 24.83 -2.65 5.65
CA VAL A 734 23.44 -2.24 5.91
C VAL A 734 22.76 -3.37 6.67
N ALA A 735 22.40 -3.13 7.93
CA ALA A 735 21.71 -4.10 8.77
C ALA A 735 20.33 -4.43 8.17
N ASN A 736 20.14 -5.70 7.77
CA ASN A 736 18.88 -6.29 7.28
C ASN A 736 17.93 -6.59 8.47
N GLU A 737 17.85 -5.65 9.38
CA GLU A 737 17.00 -5.72 10.55
C GLU A 737 15.61 -5.22 10.14
N GLY A 738 14.60 -6.03 10.41
CA GLY A 738 13.21 -5.65 10.23
C GLY A 738 12.80 -4.55 11.21
N MET A 739 11.50 -4.31 11.30
CA MET A 739 10.99 -3.50 12.40
C MET A 739 11.05 -4.33 13.68
N GLY A 740 11.56 -3.75 14.78
CA GLY A 740 11.45 -4.39 16.08
C GLY A 740 9.98 -4.61 16.43
N ALA A 741 9.65 -5.73 17.06
CA ALA A 741 8.28 -5.96 17.51
C ALA A 741 7.90 -4.92 18.58
N ASN A 742 6.69 -4.35 18.48
CA ASN A 742 6.19 -3.44 19.49
C ASN A 742 5.98 -4.18 20.82
N ASN A 743 6.72 -3.79 21.87
CA ASN A 743 6.52 -4.38 23.19
C ASN A 743 5.16 -3.96 23.75
N THR A 744 4.51 -4.88 24.45
CA THR A 744 3.22 -4.65 25.12
C THR A 744 3.34 -4.82 26.63
N ASP A 745 2.48 -4.13 27.36
CA ASP A 745 2.28 -4.32 28.79
C ASP A 745 0.78 -4.40 29.11
N ILE A 746 0.46 -4.85 30.31
CA ILE A 746 -0.92 -5.06 30.75
C ILE A 746 -1.41 -3.80 31.46
N VAL A 747 -2.50 -3.21 30.97
CA VAL A 747 -3.16 -2.05 31.57
C VAL A 747 -4.52 -2.46 32.13
N GLN A 748 -4.78 -2.15 33.41
CA GLN A 748 -6.10 -2.27 34.01
C GLN A 748 -6.74 -0.88 34.11
N GLY A 749 -7.86 -0.64 33.43
CA GLY A 749 -8.50 0.68 33.33
C GLY A 749 -8.50 1.24 31.90
N LEU A 750 -8.07 2.50 31.73
CA LEU A 750 -8.06 3.19 30.43
C LEU A 750 -6.64 3.28 29.85
N SER A 751 -6.49 2.93 28.57
CA SER A 751 -5.30 3.22 27.77
C SER A 751 -5.66 3.99 26.50
N VAL A 752 -5.00 5.13 26.29
CA VAL A 752 -5.03 5.91 25.04
C VAL A 752 -3.61 5.96 24.49
N THR A 753 -3.34 5.23 23.40
CA THR A 753 -1.98 5.01 22.92
C THR A 753 -1.83 5.27 21.43
N ALA A 754 -0.90 6.13 21.04
CA ALA A 754 -0.52 6.36 19.64
C ALA A 754 0.96 6.02 19.44
N ILE A 755 1.28 5.20 18.44
CA ILE A 755 2.65 4.79 18.13
C ILE A 755 2.92 4.88 16.65
N SER A 756 4.05 5.47 16.29
CA SER A 756 4.55 5.52 14.92
C SER A 756 5.96 4.94 14.88
N ASN A 757 6.21 3.97 14.01
CA ASN A 757 7.54 3.40 13.78
C ASN A 757 7.84 3.49 12.29
N GLN A 758 8.86 4.27 11.92
CA GLN A 758 9.18 4.52 10.53
C GLN A 758 10.66 4.26 10.26
N LYS A 759 10.91 3.48 9.21
CA LYS A 759 12.26 3.13 8.78
C LYS A 759 12.43 3.36 7.28
N ILE A 760 13.47 4.09 6.90
CA ILE A 760 13.87 4.31 5.52
C ILE A 760 15.30 3.82 5.35
N ILE A 761 15.51 2.88 4.42
CA ILE A 761 16.82 2.39 4.02
C ILE A 761 16.98 2.68 2.53
N THR A 762 18.03 3.42 2.16
CA THR A 762 18.29 3.75 0.76
C THR A 762 19.74 3.51 0.38
N THR A 763 19.95 2.89 -0.77
CA THR A 763 21.27 2.70 -1.36
C THR A 763 21.26 3.21 -2.79
N THR A 764 22.15 4.14 -3.12
CA THR A 764 22.31 4.63 -4.51
C THR A 764 23.75 4.48 -4.99
N ILE A 765 23.94 3.87 -6.15
CA ILE A 765 25.26 3.61 -6.74
C ILE A 765 25.28 4.11 -8.18
N ALA A 766 26.33 4.84 -8.58
CA ALA A 766 26.55 5.19 -9.99
C ALA A 766 27.99 4.97 -10.42
N ILE A 767 28.19 4.12 -11.42
CA ILE A 767 29.50 3.75 -11.96
C ILE A 767 29.56 4.08 -13.45
N ALA A 768 30.60 4.79 -13.88
CA ALA A 768 30.89 5.04 -15.29
C ALA A 768 32.39 4.85 -15.57
N GLY A 769 32.69 3.88 -16.44
CA GLY A 769 34.04 3.59 -16.93
C GLY A 769 34.20 3.91 -18.42
N ALA A 770 35.21 4.69 -18.82
CA ALA A 770 35.45 4.93 -20.25
C ALA A 770 36.91 5.14 -20.69
N GLY A 771 37.17 5.04 -22.00
CA GLY A 771 38.52 5.31 -22.52
C GLY A 771 38.95 6.77 -22.46
N ALA A 772 38.03 7.74 -22.59
CA ALA A 772 38.34 9.17 -22.51
C ALA A 772 37.68 9.87 -21.32
N ALA A 773 36.35 9.81 -21.16
CA ALA A 773 35.63 10.54 -20.10
C ALA A 773 34.61 9.68 -19.34
N GLY A 774 34.71 9.64 -18.01
CA GLY A 774 33.77 8.94 -17.13
C GLY A 774 33.10 9.96 -16.21
N VAL A 775 31.79 10.12 -16.30
CA VAL A 775 31.03 11.11 -15.51
C VAL A 775 29.93 10.41 -14.72
N THR A 776 29.91 10.59 -13.40
CA THR A 776 28.82 10.08 -12.56
C THR A 776 28.24 11.13 -11.65
N GLY A 777 26.95 10.97 -11.34
CA GLY A 777 26.25 11.74 -10.34
C GLY A 777 25.26 10.86 -9.60
N ALA A 778 25.26 10.93 -8.28
CA ALA A 778 24.19 10.39 -7.46
C ALA A 778 23.60 11.48 -6.58
N SER A 779 22.31 11.35 -6.29
CA SER A 779 21.70 12.11 -5.21
C SER A 779 20.62 11.29 -4.53
N THR A 780 20.62 11.34 -3.20
CA THR A 780 19.61 10.73 -2.35
C THR A 780 19.00 11.78 -1.46
N VAL A 781 17.68 11.84 -1.41
CA VAL A 781 16.94 12.71 -0.50
C VAL A 781 15.88 11.89 0.22
N ASN A 782 16.01 11.72 1.52
CA ASN A 782 14.99 11.12 2.36
C ASN A 782 14.41 12.17 3.30
N VAL A 783 13.10 12.33 3.26
CA VAL A 783 12.33 13.20 4.15
C VAL A 783 11.36 12.34 4.95
N LEU A 784 11.50 12.37 6.26
CA LEU A 784 10.61 11.73 7.21
C LEU A 784 9.92 12.80 8.04
N ALA A 785 8.60 12.91 7.94
CA ALA A 785 7.79 13.87 8.68
C ALA A 785 6.65 13.15 9.40
N ALA A 786 6.72 13.09 10.73
CA ALA A 786 5.80 12.30 11.54
C ALA A 786 5.13 13.13 12.63
N VAL A 787 3.85 12.87 12.86
CA VAL A 787 3.08 13.45 13.96
C VAL A 787 2.38 12.33 14.72
N THR A 788 2.77 12.12 15.97
CA THR A 788 2.18 11.11 16.86
C THR A 788 1.52 11.79 18.06
N GLU A 789 0.20 11.71 18.16
CA GLU A 789 -0.58 12.39 19.21
C GLU A 789 -1.47 11.43 19.99
N ALA A 790 -1.30 11.37 21.31
CA ALA A 790 -2.21 10.67 22.21
C ALA A 790 -2.81 11.64 23.22
N TYR A 791 -4.13 11.72 23.34
CA TYR A 791 -4.71 12.66 24.30
C TYR A 791 -6.10 12.37 24.86
N ILE A 792 -6.38 13.02 25.99
CA ILE A 792 -7.73 13.18 26.54
C ILE A 792 -8.08 14.67 26.46
N GLY A 793 -9.21 14.99 25.81
CA GLY A 793 -9.65 16.35 25.51
C GLY A 793 -10.15 17.15 26.72
N ASN A 794 -10.49 18.42 26.47
CA ASN A 794 -11.09 19.31 27.45
C ASN A 794 -12.49 18.87 27.84
N ASN A 795 -12.86 19.05 29.11
CA ASN A 795 -14.17 18.68 29.66
C ASN A 795 -14.53 17.19 29.49
N ALA A 796 -13.62 16.33 29.02
CA ALA A 796 -13.81 14.89 29.06
C ALA A 796 -13.95 14.43 30.52
N SER A 797 -14.75 13.40 30.76
CA SER A 797 -15.04 12.87 32.08
C SER A 797 -14.62 11.40 32.14
N VAL A 798 -13.48 11.13 32.77
CA VAL A 798 -12.91 9.79 32.89
C VAL A 798 -13.06 9.28 34.32
N ASN A 799 -13.77 8.15 34.48
CA ASN A 799 -14.02 7.48 35.76
C ASN A 799 -14.60 8.43 36.84
N ALA A 800 -15.64 9.19 36.51
CA ALA A 800 -16.21 10.20 37.40
C ALA A 800 -16.71 9.63 38.74
N ASN A 801 -17.26 8.41 38.72
CA ASN A 801 -17.62 7.66 39.91
C ASN A 801 -16.82 6.36 39.92
N ASN A 802 -15.80 6.30 40.77
CA ASN A 802 -14.92 5.14 40.86
C ASN A 802 -15.16 4.30 42.12
N SER A 803 -16.28 4.46 42.84
CA SER A 803 -16.50 3.84 44.17
C SER A 803 -16.52 2.29 44.18
N SER A 804 -16.87 1.67 43.05
CA SER A 804 -16.91 0.22 42.83
C SER A 804 -15.76 -0.32 41.98
N ASP A 805 -14.73 0.50 41.72
CA ASP A 805 -13.69 0.21 40.74
C ASP A 805 -12.50 -0.52 41.37
N SER A 806 -11.75 -1.23 40.53
CA SER A 806 -10.56 -1.98 40.93
C SER A 806 -9.51 -1.08 41.56
N SER A 807 -8.84 -1.56 42.62
CA SER A 807 -7.69 -0.86 43.21
C SER A 807 -6.52 -0.73 42.24
N GLU A 808 -6.51 -1.52 41.17
CA GLU A 808 -5.47 -1.51 40.14
C GLU A 808 -5.81 -0.60 38.94
N GLN A 809 -6.98 0.08 38.94
CA GLN A 809 -7.40 0.97 37.86
C GLN A 809 -6.41 2.13 37.63
N THR A 810 -5.83 2.17 36.44
CA THR A 810 -4.95 3.24 35.94
C THR A 810 -5.55 3.94 34.73
N VAL A 811 -5.15 5.19 34.53
CA VAL A 811 -5.40 5.93 33.27
C VAL A 811 -4.06 6.24 32.63
N ARG A 812 -3.86 5.77 31.39
CA ARG A 812 -2.65 6.00 30.61
C ARG A 812 -2.96 6.76 29.32
N VAL A 813 -2.15 7.77 29.04
CA VAL A 813 -2.06 8.46 27.76
C VAL A 813 -0.62 8.39 27.29
N ARG A 814 -0.36 7.76 26.13
CA ARG A 814 1.00 7.51 25.64
C ARG A 814 1.14 7.77 24.15
N ALA A 815 2.10 8.62 23.79
CA ALA A 815 2.55 8.82 22.42
C ALA A 815 4.01 8.38 22.30
N ALA A 816 4.33 7.55 21.32
CA ALA A 816 5.71 7.17 21.04
C ALA A 816 6.02 7.16 19.55
N SER A 817 7.17 7.72 19.18
CA SER A 817 7.61 7.76 17.79
C SER A 817 9.05 7.26 17.68
N ASN A 818 9.29 6.29 16.80
CA ASN A 818 10.61 5.74 16.52
C ASN A 818 10.94 5.91 15.03
N ALA A 819 12.04 6.59 14.73
CA ALA A 819 12.46 6.92 13.37
C ALA A 819 13.88 6.43 13.11
N LEU A 820 14.09 5.67 12.02
CA LEU A 820 15.41 5.26 11.56
C LEU A 820 15.58 5.53 10.07
N VAL A 821 16.54 6.36 9.71
CA VAL A 821 16.90 6.62 8.31
C VAL A 821 18.35 6.22 8.08
N VAL A 822 18.58 5.27 7.18
CA VAL A 822 19.91 4.82 6.77
C VAL A 822 20.07 5.08 5.29
N MET A 823 21.11 5.82 4.93
CA MET A 823 21.36 6.20 3.55
C MET A 823 22.79 5.94 3.17
N THR A 824 22.97 5.21 2.08
CA THR A 824 24.28 4.89 1.51
C THR A 824 24.33 5.38 0.08
N GLU A 825 25.33 6.18 -0.26
CA GLU A 825 25.54 6.65 -1.62
C GLU A 825 26.99 6.45 -2.06
N GLY A 826 27.18 5.92 -3.27
CA GLY A 826 28.49 5.61 -3.86
C GLY A 826 28.58 6.00 -5.33
N THR A 827 29.59 6.79 -5.73
CA THR A 827 29.82 7.06 -7.16
C THR A 827 31.26 6.86 -7.62
N VAL A 828 31.43 6.32 -8.83
CA VAL A 828 32.75 6.03 -9.41
C VAL A 828 32.80 6.52 -10.86
N GLY A 829 33.62 7.52 -11.14
CA GLY A 829 33.85 8.04 -12.49
C GLY A 829 35.30 7.83 -12.92
N ILE A 830 35.58 6.80 -13.72
CA ILE A 830 36.95 6.44 -14.13
C ILE A 830 37.08 6.52 -15.65
N ALA A 831 38.07 7.28 -16.14
CA ALA A 831 38.44 7.22 -17.54
C ALA A 831 39.90 7.56 -17.84
N GLY A 832 40.35 7.23 -19.06
CA GLY A 832 41.74 7.46 -19.47
C GLY A 832 42.16 8.94 -19.52
N ALA A 833 41.25 9.88 -19.81
CA ALA A 833 41.56 11.31 -19.84
C ALA A 833 40.94 12.10 -18.68
N ALA A 834 39.64 11.97 -18.41
CA ALA A 834 38.97 12.71 -17.35
C ALA A 834 37.90 11.90 -16.61
N GLY A 835 38.00 11.83 -15.29
CA GLY A 835 36.98 11.25 -14.41
C GLY A 835 36.30 12.35 -13.61
N VAL A 836 34.97 12.43 -13.65
CA VAL A 836 34.18 13.36 -12.83
C VAL A 836 33.14 12.56 -12.05
N SER A 837 33.07 12.76 -10.74
CA SER A 837 32.02 12.13 -9.92
C SER A 837 31.47 13.09 -8.87
N GLY A 838 30.16 13.03 -8.65
CA GLY A 838 29.45 13.82 -7.65
C GLY A 838 28.49 12.96 -6.84
N SER A 839 28.37 13.25 -5.56
CA SER A 839 27.39 12.63 -4.66
C SER A 839 26.83 13.63 -3.67
N VAL A 840 25.51 13.59 -3.44
CA VAL A 840 24.78 14.42 -2.49
C VAL A 840 23.71 13.59 -1.79
N ASN A 841 23.90 13.34 -0.49
CA ASN A 841 22.95 12.63 0.34
C ASN A 841 22.33 13.57 1.39
N ILE A 842 21.00 13.67 1.43
CA ILE A 842 20.25 14.57 2.29
C ILE A 842 19.20 13.78 3.07
N GLY A 843 19.30 13.81 4.40
CA GLY A 843 18.37 13.15 5.31
C GLY A 843 17.71 14.18 6.21
N ILE A 844 16.39 14.20 6.21
CA ILE A 844 15.60 15.11 7.05
C ILE A 844 14.64 14.26 7.87
N ILE A 845 14.73 14.33 9.20
CA ILE A 845 13.75 13.79 10.13
C ILE A 845 13.08 14.97 10.84
N SER A 846 11.75 15.04 10.77
CA SER A 846 10.93 16.01 11.48
C SER A 846 9.84 15.27 12.25
N ASN A 847 10.00 15.16 13.56
CA ASN A 847 9.14 14.33 14.40
C ASN A 847 8.43 15.17 15.47
N ILE A 848 7.12 15.01 15.60
CA ILE A 848 6.32 15.67 16.63
C ILE A 848 5.60 14.59 17.43
N THR A 849 5.95 14.46 18.70
CA THR A 849 5.35 13.48 19.61
C THR A 849 4.67 14.21 20.76
N LYS A 850 3.34 14.08 20.89
CA LYS A 850 2.55 14.77 21.91
C LYS A 850 1.67 13.81 22.70
N ALA A 851 1.82 13.81 24.02
CA ALA A 851 0.90 13.16 24.95
C ALA A 851 0.30 14.20 25.91
N TYR A 852 -1.02 14.30 26.00
CA TYR A 852 -1.62 15.26 26.93
C TYR A 852 -2.98 14.87 27.47
N ALA A 853 -3.34 15.45 28.61
CA ALA A 853 -4.63 15.19 29.25
C ALA A 853 -5.34 16.47 29.67
N GLY A 854 -6.64 16.50 29.40
CA GLY A 854 -7.61 17.49 29.84
C GLY A 854 -8.79 16.85 30.57
N GLY A 855 -9.74 17.70 30.97
CA GLY A 855 -10.99 17.25 31.60
C GLY A 855 -10.82 16.79 33.05
N THR A 856 -11.77 16.00 33.54
CA THR A 856 -11.75 15.40 34.88
C THR A 856 -11.39 13.93 34.78
N ILE A 857 -10.29 13.51 35.40
CA ILE A 857 -9.75 12.15 35.34
C ILE A 857 -9.52 11.63 36.76
N ASN A 858 -10.18 10.53 37.10
CA ASN A 858 -9.91 9.80 38.34
C ASN A 858 -9.30 8.43 38.05
N ALA A 859 -8.34 8.00 38.87
CA ALA A 859 -7.80 6.65 38.85
C ALA A 859 -7.59 6.15 40.27
N ARG A 860 -7.98 4.90 40.57
CA ARG A 860 -7.73 4.29 41.89
C ARG A 860 -6.24 4.05 42.16
N LYS A 861 -5.42 3.91 41.10
CA LYS A 861 -3.98 3.69 41.19
C LYS A 861 -3.19 4.86 40.59
N ASP A 862 -2.88 4.83 39.31
CA ASP A 862 -1.95 5.79 38.68
C ASP A 862 -2.60 6.52 37.49
N ILE A 863 -2.15 7.76 37.26
CA ILE A 863 -2.38 8.50 36.02
C ILE A 863 -1.00 8.72 35.35
N GLU A 864 -0.85 8.26 34.10
CA GLU A 864 0.39 8.33 33.34
C GLU A 864 0.17 9.09 32.02
N ILE A 865 0.99 10.11 31.77
CA ILE A 865 1.04 10.87 30.51
C ILE A 865 2.49 10.83 30.02
N LEU A 866 2.73 10.14 28.91
CA LEU A 866 4.08 9.85 28.43
C LEU A 866 4.24 10.16 26.94
N ALA A 867 5.21 11.00 26.60
CA ALA A 867 5.65 11.26 25.23
C ALA A 867 7.10 10.77 25.05
N ARG A 868 7.35 9.90 24.08
CA ARG A 868 8.68 9.33 23.79
C ARG A 868 9.05 9.47 22.33
N SER A 869 10.24 9.97 22.04
CA SER A 869 10.76 10.09 20.67
C SER A 869 12.17 9.53 20.59
N GLU A 870 12.42 8.66 19.61
CA GLU A 870 13.74 8.14 19.29
C GLU A 870 14.01 8.32 17.78
N GLU A 871 15.09 8.99 17.44
CA GLU A 871 15.45 9.35 16.08
C GLU A 871 16.89 8.95 15.80
N ASP A 872 17.10 8.17 14.75
CA ASP A 872 18.41 7.75 14.31
C ASP A 872 18.58 8.03 12.80
N LEU A 873 19.62 8.78 12.45
CA LEU A 873 19.95 9.16 11.08
C LEU A 873 21.40 8.79 10.76
N HIS A 874 21.59 7.81 9.88
CA HIS A 874 22.89 7.41 9.34
C HIS A 874 23.00 7.79 7.88
N ILE A 875 24.07 8.51 7.54
CA ILE A 875 24.37 8.97 6.19
C ILE A 875 25.79 8.54 5.85
N ILE A 876 25.95 7.75 4.79
CA ILE A 876 27.23 7.39 4.21
C ILE A 876 27.25 7.90 2.78
N THR A 877 28.29 8.64 2.41
CA THR A 877 28.46 9.18 1.05
C THR A 877 29.90 9.01 0.63
N ALA A 878 30.12 8.27 -0.45
CA ALA A 878 31.44 8.01 -1.01
C ALA A 878 31.45 8.37 -2.50
N ASN A 879 32.53 8.99 -2.97
CA ASN A 879 32.80 9.05 -4.40
C ASN A 879 34.28 8.90 -4.74
N VAL A 880 34.55 8.35 -5.92
CA VAL A 880 35.88 8.19 -6.50
C VAL A 880 35.86 8.72 -7.93
N SER A 881 36.90 9.46 -8.31
CA SER A 881 37.12 9.91 -9.68
C SER A 881 38.54 9.58 -10.13
N GLY A 882 38.72 9.17 -11.39
CA GLY A 882 40.01 8.70 -11.93
C GLY A 882 40.25 9.10 -13.38
N GLY A 883 41.45 9.61 -13.71
CA GLY A 883 41.90 9.91 -15.09
C GLY A 883 43.03 10.93 -15.15
N ILE A 884 43.52 11.38 -16.32
CA ILE A 884 44.53 12.47 -16.34
C ILE A 884 44.03 13.73 -15.58
N ALA A 885 42.73 14.01 -15.62
CA ALA A 885 42.06 14.98 -14.75
C ALA A 885 40.94 14.30 -13.94
N GLY A 886 41.09 14.22 -12.62
CA GLY A 886 40.08 13.69 -11.70
C GLY A 886 39.38 14.82 -10.93
N VAL A 887 38.06 14.92 -10.98
CA VAL A 887 37.27 15.87 -10.18
C VAL A 887 36.17 15.13 -9.41
N GLY A 888 36.21 15.21 -8.09
CA GLY A 888 35.23 14.56 -7.22
C GLY A 888 34.58 15.54 -6.24
N ALA A 889 33.31 15.34 -5.89
CA ALA A 889 32.74 16.00 -4.72
C ALA A 889 31.68 15.12 -4.04
N ALA A 890 31.72 15.05 -2.71
CA ALA A 890 30.71 14.40 -1.89
C ALA A 890 30.14 15.39 -0.86
N ALA A 891 28.82 15.39 -0.68
CA ALA A 891 28.15 16.13 0.39
C ALA A 891 27.13 15.25 1.12
N GLY A 892 27.18 15.27 2.45
CA GLY A 892 26.21 14.63 3.33
C GLY A 892 25.56 15.67 4.23
N VAL A 893 24.23 15.75 4.21
CA VAL A 893 23.46 16.71 5.01
C VAL A 893 22.42 15.95 5.83
N GLY A 894 22.50 16.03 7.15
CA GLY A 894 21.53 15.45 8.07
C GLY A 894 20.86 16.53 8.91
N VAL A 895 19.53 16.56 8.91
CA VAL A 895 18.72 17.46 9.73
C VAL A 895 17.74 16.64 10.55
N VAL A 896 17.82 16.74 11.87
CA VAL A 896 16.85 16.15 12.80
C VAL A 896 16.19 17.26 13.59
N SER A 897 14.86 17.35 13.49
CA SER A 897 14.02 18.31 14.19
C SER A 897 12.96 17.56 14.99
N THR A 898 12.98 17.69 16.32
CA THR A 898 12.05 16.97 17.20
C THR A 898 11.30 17.90 18.14
N GLU A 899 10.01 17.64 18.33
CA GLU A 899 9.17 18.29 19.34
C GLU A 899 8.44 17.22 20.17
N THR A 900 8.91 17.00 21.40
CA THR A 900 8.39 15.97 22.31
C THR A 900 7.73 16.62 23.52
N LEU A 901 6.40 16.57 23.60
CA LEU A 901 5.62 17.26 24.62
C LEU A 901 4.74 16.29 25.41
N ALA A 902 4.93 16.24 26.73
CA ALA A 902 4.01 15.61 27.67
C ALA A 902 3.37 16.68 28.55
N TYR A 903 2.05 16.86 28.53
CA TYR A 903 1.48 17.95 29.33
C TYR A 903 0.05 17.77 29.82
N ILE A 904 -0.32 18.57 30.82
CA ILE A 904 -1.69 18.67 31.34
C ILE A 904 -2.27 20.03 30.94
N LEU A 905 -3.48 20.02 30.39
CA LEU A 905 -4.20 21.21 29.95
C LEU A 905 -4.63 22.09 31.14
N ALA A 906 -4.74 23.40 30.91
CA ALA A 906 -5.30 24.31 31.91
C ALA A 906 -6.76 23.94 32.20
N GLY A 907 -7.17 23.98 33.47
CA GLY A 907 -8.52 23.56 33.89
C GLY A 907 -8.74 22.05 34.00
N ALA A 908 -7.72 21.22 33.76
CA ALA A 908 -7.81 19.78 33.96
C ALA A 908 -7.80 19.41 35.45
N HIS A 909 -8.55 18.38 35.85
CA HIS A 909 -8.68 17.88 37.21
C HIS A 909 -8.25 16.41 37.25
N LEU A 910 -7.05 16.12 37.76
CA LEU A 910 -6.49 14.77 37.84
C LEU A 910 -6.43 14.32 39.30
N ASN A 911 -6.98 13.15 39.59
CA ASN A 911 -7.03 12.56 40.93
C ASN A 911 -6.59 11.09 40.90
N ALA A 912 -5.39 10.81 41.42
CA ALA A 912 -4.82 9.48 41.48
C ALA A 912 -4.74 8.96 42.92
N GLY A 913 -5.16 7.71 43.14
CA GLY A 913 -5.01 7.04 44.43
C GLY A 913 -3.56 6.71 44.80
N ARG A 914 -2.61 6.83 43.87
CA ARG A 914 -1.18 6.65 44.10
C ARG A 914 -0.32 7.72 43.43
N ASP A 915 -0.02 7.64 42.13
CA ASP A 915 0.89 8.57 41.46
C ASP A 915 0.27 9.27 40.23
N ILE A 916 0.69 10.53 39.98
CA ILE A 916 0.55 11.19 38.69
C ILE A 916 1.94 11.34 38.08
N THR A 917 2.14 10.86 36.84
CA THR A 917 3.41 10.98 36.11
C THR A 917 3.20 11.66 34.77
N VAL A 918 3.95 12.72 34.51
CA VAL A 918 4.07 13.41 33.21
C VAL A 918 5.52 13.31 32.76
N TYR A 919 5.78 12.61 31.67
CA TYR A 919 7.15 12.30 31.23
C TYR A 919 7.34 12.55 29.74
N ALA A 920 8.30 13.40 29.39
CA ALA A 920 8.74 13.62 28.02
C ALA A 920 10.19 13.13 27.86
N TYR A 921 10.43 12.25 26.89
CA TYR A 921 11.75 11.69 26.59
C TYR A 921 12.07 11.83 25.12
N ASN A 922 13.25 12.36 24.79
CA ASN A 922 13.74 12.49 23.43
C ASN A 922 15.17 11.95 23.32
N ASN A 923 15.46 11.17 22.29
CA ASN A 923 16.80 10.70 21.98
C ASN A 923 17.08 10.80 20.49
N ALA A 924 18.00 11.68 20.10
CA ALA A 924 18.35 11.90 18.70
C ALA A 924 19.82 11.58 18.43
N PHE A 925 20.08 10.72 17.46
CA PHE A 925 21.41 10.37 16.99
C PHE A 925 21.56 10.69 15.49
N VAL A 926 22.68 11.31 15.12
CA VAL A 926 23.03 11.59 13.73
C VAL A 926 24.47 11.13 13.47
N ASN A 927 24.68 10.24 12.52
CA ASN A 927 25.99 9.91 11.99
C ASN A 927 26.08 10.26 10.50
N ILE A 928 27.12 11.01 10.11
CA ILE A 928 27.35 11.39 8.72
C ILE A 928 28.82 11.15 8.36
N ASP A 929 29.05 10.17 7.49
CA ASP A 929 30.35 9.78 6.98
C ASP A 929 30.46 10.13 5.49
N THR A 930 31.24 11.17 5.17
CA THR A 930 31.50 11.59 3.79
C THR A 930 32.95 11.36 3.37
N ALA A 931 33.15 10.74 2.22
CA ALA A 931 34.46 10.46 1.65
C ALA A 931 34.48 10.80 0.16
N SER A 932 35.50 11.53 -0.27
CA SER A 932 35.69 11.90 -1.67
C SER A 932 37.13 11.69 -2.09
N GLY A 933 37.31 10.98 -3.21
CA GLY A 933 38.59 10.63 -3.80
C GLY A 933 38.72 11.11 -5.23
N ALA A 934 39.87 11.66 -5.59
CA ALA A 934 40.25 11.97 -6.97
C ALA A 934 41.67 11.49 -7.25
N ALA A 935 41.87 10.71 -8.31
CA ALA A 935 43.18 10.21 -8.76
C ALA A 935 43.48 10.63 -10.20
N GLY A 936 44.70 11.05 -10.50
CA GLY A 936 45.04 11.50 -11.84
C GLY A 936 46.36 12.22 -12.06
N GLY A 937 46.49 12.93 -13.19
CA GLY A 937 47.52 13.94 -13.41
C GLY A 937 47.23 15.20 -12.57
N VAL A 938 46.01 15.73 -12.69
CA VAL A 938 45.46 16.80 -11.83
C VAL A 938 44.22 16.26 -11.10
N GLY A 939 44.25 16.24 -9.77
CA GLY A 939 43.13 15.77 -8.93
C GLY A 939 42.52 16.90 -8.11
N VAL A 940 41.20 17.08 -8.14
CA VAL A 940 40.47 18.03 -7.27
C VAL A 940 39.32 17.31 -6.57
N THR A 941 39.26 17.39 -5.25
CA THR A 941 38.16 16.80 -4.48
C THR A 941 37.69 17.65 -3.31
N GLY A 942 36.40 17.54 -2.97
CA GLY A 942 35.80 18.13 -1.77
C GLY A 942 34.85 17.17 -1.07
N ALA A 943 34.95 17.07 0.26
CA ALA A 943 33.99 16.38 1.11
C ALA A 943 33.33 17.39 2.08
N VAL A 944 32.00 17.39 2.16
CA VAL A 944 31.24 18.29 3.04
C VAL A 944 30.25 17.50 3.87
N THR A 945 30.35 17.62 5.19
CA THR A 945 29.38 17.07 6.16
C THR A 945 28.68 18.21 6.88
N VAL A 946 27.35 18.24 6.86
CA VAL A 946 26.52 19.20 7.60
C VAL A 946 25.49 18.45 8.43
N GLY A 947 25.59 18.55 9.76
CA GLY A 947 24.62 18.01 10.69
C GLY A 947 23.91 19.11 11.48
N VAL A 948 22.58 19.01 11.60
CA VAL A 948 21.75 19.91 12.41
C VAL A 948 20.81 19.08 13.28
N ILE A 949 20.87 19.29 14.61
CA ILE A 949 19.89 18.75 15.55
C ILE A 949 19.18 19.91 16.25
N THR A 950 17.85 19.94 16.14
CA THR A 950 16.97 20.87 16.85
C THR A 950 15.94 20.08 17.65
N SER A 951 16.00 20.13 18.98
CA SER A 951 15.11 19.33 19.82
C SER A 951 14.43 20.18 20.90
N THR A 952 13.11 20.02 21.04
CA THR A 952 12.34 20.63 22.12
C THR A 952 11.64 19.54 22.91
N THR A 953 12.04 19.36 24.16
CA THR A 953 11.50 18.34 25.06
C THR A 953 10.88 18.99 26.28
N LYS A 954 9.55 18.90 26.43
CA LYS A 954 8.84 19.57 27.53
C LYS A 954 7.87 18.65 28.24
N ALA A 955 7.99 18.58 29.56
CA ALA A 955 6.99 17.97 30.43
C ALA A 955 6.39 19.05 31.34
N TYR A 956 5.09 19.34 31.23
CA TYR A 956 4.56 20.50 31.96
C TYR A 956 3.06 20.48 32.26
N VAL A 957 2.64 21.36 33.17
CA VAL A 957 1.24 21.75 33.34
C VAL A 957 1.04 23.12 32.73
N GLN A 958 0.03 23.31 31.88
CA GLN A 958 -0.24 24.60 31.23
C GLN A 958 -0.58 25.71 32.24
N ASN A 959 -0.28 26.96 31.86
CA ASN A 959 -0.62 28.12 32.67
C ASN A 959 -2.14 28.35 32.71
N GLY A 960 -2.70 28.50 33.91
CA GLY A 960 -4.04 29.06 34.07
C GLY A 960 -4.05 30.57 33.83
N ALA A 961 -5.15 31.11 33.30
CA ALA A 961 -5.38 32.55 33.26
C ALA A 961 -5.72 33.13 34.65
N SER A 962 -6.30 32.30 35.53
CA SER A 962 -6.64 32.61 36.92
C SER A 962 -6.70 31.33 37.76
N LEU A 963 -6.91 31.45 39.08
CA LEU A 963 -7.18 30.29 39.95
C LEU A 963 -8.41 29.47 39.51
N ALA A 964 -9.41 30.08 38.86
CA ALA A 964 -10.61 29.39 38.41
C ALA A 964 -10.39 28.51 37.17
N SER A 965 -9.34 28.81 36.39
CA SER A 965 -8.95 28.04 35.20
C SER A 965 -7.65 27.26 35.45
N ALA A 966 -7.28 27.05 36.71
CA ALA A 966 -6.08 26.31 37.09
C ALA A 966 -6.28 24.82 36.85
N ALA A 967 -5.19 24.10 36.54
CA ALA A 967 -5.21 22.65 36.62
C ALA A 967 -5.10 22.20 38.09
N TRP A 968 -5.83 21.14 38.44
CA TRP A 968 -5.88 20.53 39.77
C TRP A 968 -5.25 19.14 39.69
N LEU A 969 -4.20 18.91 40.48
CA LEU A 969 -3.50 17.63 40.54
C LEU A 969 -3.53 17.14 41.98
N TYR A 970 -4.13 15.96 42.18
CA TYR A 970 -4.13 15.27 43.46
C TYR A 970 -3.55 13.86 43.31
N ALA A 971 -2.50 13.54 44.06
CA ALA A 971 -1.97 12.19 44.17
C ALA A 971 -1.61 11.88 45.62
N VAL A 972 -1.98 10.69 46.10
CA VAL A 972 -1.70 10.26 47.48
C VAL A 972 -0.20 10.10 47.73
N ARG A 973 0.57 9.70 46.72
CA ARG A 973 2.00 9.39 46.86
C ARG A 973 2.89 10.40 46.15
N ASN A 974 3.00 10.37 44.81
CA ASN A 974 3.88 11.27 44.08
C ASN A 974 3.19 11.97 42.92
N ILE A 975 3.60 13.22 42.68
CA ILE A 975 3.37 13.93 41.42
C ILE A 975 4.73 14.16 40.78
N LYS A 976 4.94 13.59 39.60
CA LYS A 976 6.22 13.48 38.90
C LYS A 976 6.12 14.17 37.54
N ILE A 977 6.95 15.18 37.31
CA ILE A 977 7.04 15.88 36.02
C ILE A 977 8.50 15.89 35.60
N PHE A 978 8.85 15.17 34.54
CA PHE A 978 10.22 14.96 34.10
C PHE A 978 10.35 15.15 32.60
N ALA A 979 11.42 15.83 32.18
CA ALA A 979 11.80 15.95 30.78
C ALA A 979 13.27 15.53 30.65
N GLU A 980 13.56 14.61 29.74
CA GLU A 980 14.89 14.08 29.47
C GLU A 980 15.17 14.12 27.97
N SER A 981 16.36 14.58 27.60
CA SER A 981 16.77 14.72 26.20
C SER A 981 18.24 14.32 26.08
N ALA A 982 18.55 13.47 25.10
CA ALA A 982 19.90 13.07 24.73
C ALA A 982 20.11 13.30 23.23
N GLU A 983 21.17 14.00 22.87
CA GLU A 983 21.50 14.28 21.47
C GLU A 983 22.97 13.98 21.19
N GLU A 984 23.23 13.18 20.16
CA GLU A 984 24.57 12.80 19.73
C GLU A 984 24.75 13.03 18.22
N MET A 985 25.93 13.54 17.81
CA MET A 985 26.25 13.75 16.40
C MET A 985 27.69 13.36 16.08
N ILE A 986 27.84 12.36 15.22
CA ILE A 986 29.09 11.96 14.60
C ILE A 986 29.13 12.54 13.18
N GLY A 987 30.30 13.00 12.78
CA GLY A 987 30.48 13.63 11.48
C GLY A 987 31.93 13.47 11.05
N VAL A 988 32.13 12.79 9.94
CA VAL A 988 33.43 12.52 9.31
C VAL A 988 33.39 13.07 7.89
N ALA A 989 34.46 13.75 7.48
CA ALA A 989 34.64 14.21 6.11
C ALA A 989 36.09 13.95 5.69
N VAL A 990 36.28 13.20 4.60
CA VAL A 990 37.59 12.83 4.08
C VAL A 990 37.68 13.24 2.61
N GLY A 991 38.62 14.11 2.28
CA GLY A 991 38.98 14.44 0.90
C GLY A 991 40.39 13.94 0.59
N ALA A 992 40.56 13.15 -0.47
CA ALA A 992 41.87 12.63 -0.90
C ALA A 992 42.10 12.88 -2.40
N ALA A 993 43.15 13.63 -2.74
CA ALA A 993 43.57 13.87 -4.12
C ALA A 993 44.95 13.28 -4.38
N GLY A 994 45.06 12.36 -5.35
CA GLY A 994 46.33 11.88 -5.92
C GLY A 994 46.53 12.48 -7.31
N GLY A 995 47.59 13.27 -7.50
CA GLY A 995 47.89 13.98 -8.75
C GLY A 995 49.35 13.79 -9.18
N GLY A 996 49.61 13.31 -10.39
CA GLY A 996 50.95 13.23 -10.97
C GLY A 996 51.62 14.59 -11.19
N SER A 997 50.83 15.67 -11.31
CA SER A 997 51.28 17.06 -11.43
C SER A 997 50.72 18.01 -10.36
N ALA A 998 49.45 17.87 -9.93
CA ALA A 998 48.86 18.65 -8.84
C ALA A 998 47.64 17.94 -8.19
N GLY A 999 47.49 18.04 -6.87
CA GLY A 999 46.35 17.51 -6.12
C GLY A 999 45.80 18.54 -5.15
N VAL A 1000 44.49 18.80 -5.19
CA VAL A 1000 43.78 19.70 -4.26
C VAL A 1000 42.64 18.92 -3.61
N ALA A 1001 42.68 18.78 -2.29
CA ALA A 1001 41.62 18.16 -1.51
C ALA A 1001 41.16 19.09 -0.39
N GLY A 1002 39.85 19.12 -0.12
CA GLY A 1002 39.26 19.86 0.99
C GLY A 1002 38.21 19.03 1.71
N ALA A 1003 38.12 19.20 3.03
CA ALA A 1003 37.07 18.60 3.85
C ALA A 1003 36.49 19.66 4.80
N VAL A 1004 35.16 19.69 4.92
CA VAL A 1004 34.43 20.63 5.80
C VAL A 1004 33.41 19.85 6.62
N ILE A 1005 33.38 20.10 7.93
CA ILE A 1005 32.38 19.55 8.85
C ILE A 1005 31.70 20.73 9.56
N VAL A 1006 30.37 20.79 9.48
CA VAL A 1006 29.52 21.75 10.20
C VAL A 1006 28.57 20.96 11.10
N LYS A 1007 28.57 21.28 12.40
CA LYS A 1007 27.66 20.69 13.39
C LYS A 1007 26.91 21.79 14.11
N VAL A 1008 25.57 21.72 14.13
CA VAL A 1008 24.69 22.67 14.82
C VAL A 1008 23.78 21.93 15.79
N PHE A 1009 23.79 22.36 17.06
CA PHE A 1009 22.91 21.85 18.12
C PHE A 1009 22.07 23.00 18.68
N SER A 1010 20.75 22.79 18.78
CA SER A 1010 19.82 23.69 19.44
C SER A 1010 18.78 22.88 20.21
N THR A 1011 18.99 22.71 21.52
CA THR A 1011 18.15 21.86 22.37
C THR A 1011 17.51 22.64 23.52
N LEU A 1012 16.24 22.34 23.81
CA LEU A 1012 15.48 22.93 24.91
C LEU A 1012 14.77 21.83 25.70
N THR A 1013 15.25 21.56 26.92
CA THR A 1013 14.64 20.58 27.84
C THR A 1013 14.05 21.28 29.05
N GLN A 1014 12.74 21.16 29.29
CA GLN A 1014 12.06 21.83 30.40
C GLN A 1014 11.05 20.93 31.09
N ALA A 1015 11.08 20.91 32.42
CA ALA A 1015 10.02 20.36 33.26
C ALA A 1015 9.50 21.45 34.20
N PHE A 1016 8.19 21.75 34.18
CA PHE A 1016 7.63 22.81 35.05
C PHE A 1016 6.14 22.67 35.35
N LEU A 1017 5.71 23.29 36.45
CA LEU A 1017 4.29 23.53 36.76
C LEU A 1017 3.90 24.93 36.30
N GLY A 1018 2.81 25.05 35.56
CA GLY A 1018 2.29 26.33 35.08
C GLY A 1018 1.72 27.20 36.21
N ALA A 1019 1.57 28.49 35.92
CA ALA A 1019 0.98 29.46 36.84
C ALA A 1019 -0.41 29.00 37.33
N TYR A 1020 -0.68 29.22 38.61
CA TYR A 1020 -1.91 28.87 39.33
C TYR A 1020 -2.21 27.38 39.50
N THR A 1021 -1.34 26.47 39.06
CA THR A 1021 -1.54 25.02 39.25
C THR A 1021 -1.76 24.68 40.73
N LEU A 1022 -2.81 23.93 41.03
CA LEU A 1022 -3.20 23.52 42.38
C LEU A 1022 -2.77 22.07 42.61
N VAL A 1023 -1.89 21.86 43.59
CA VAL A 1023 -1.27 20.55 43.87
C VAL A 1023 -1.63 20.12 45.28
N ASN A 1024 -2.30 18.97 45.43
CA ASN A 1024 -2.71 18.38 46.70
C ASN A 1024 -3.46 19.34 47.64
N GLN A 1025 -4.28 20.24 47.09
CA GLN A 1025 -5.14 21.13 47.87
C GLN A 1025 -6.58 20.59 47.85
N THR A 1026 -7.19 20.42 49.01
CA THR A 1026 -8.59 19.94 49.13
C THR A 1026 -9.57 21.07 48.77
N ASN A 1027 -10.55 20.78 47.92
CA ASN A 1027 -11.65 21.70 47.59
C ASN A 1027 -12.70 21.87 48.71
N SER A 1028 -12.35 21.62 49.96
CA SER A 1028 -13.30 21.75 51.07
C SER A 1028 -12.64 22.45 52.25
N GLY A 1029 -13.29 23.54 52.70
CA GLY A 1029 -12.93 24.30 53.89
C GLY A 1029 -13.11 23.55 55.21
N THR A 1030 -12.68 22.29 55.30
CA THR A 1030 -12.53 21.57 56.56
C THR A 1030 -11.29 20.70 56.49
N VAL A 1031 -10.25 21.20 57.14
CA VAL A 1031 -9.05 20.45 57.54
C VAL A 1031 -9.49 19.25 58.37
N ALA A 1032 -9.15 18.05 57.92
CA ALA A 1032 -8.92 16.93 58.82
C ALA A 1032 -7.51 16.40 58.49
N GLU A 1033 -6.57 16.76 59.36
CA GLU A 1033 -5.25 16.15 59.44
C GLU A 1033 -5.38 14.62 59.48
N ASN A 1034 -4.75 13.94 58.54
CA ASN A 1034 -3.61 13.09 58.88
C ASN A 1034 -2.83 12.76 57.62
N GLN A 1035 -1.59 13.26 57.65
CA GLN A 1035 -0.52 13.04 56.68
C GLN A 1035 -0.12 11.57 56.58
#